data_AF-A0A084AHK7-F1
#
_entry.id   AF-A0A084AHK7-F1
#
_cell.length_a   1.000
_cell.length_b   1.000
_cell.length_c   1.000
_cell.angle_alpha   90.00
_cell.angle_beta   90.00
_cell.angle_gamma   90.00
#
_symmetry.space_group_name_H-M   'P 1'
#
loop_
_entity.id
_entity.type
_entity.pdbx_description
1 polymer ?
#
loop_
_entity_poly.entity_id
_entity_poly.type
_entity_poly.pdbx_seq_one_letter_code
_entity_poly.pdbx_strand_id
1 'polypeptide(L)'
;MAPAPRHSSTASRKPEDIRPKLSEALKAEASLARGSLQYPDIKALESHHDIFQVHSFLSLGQLDTMQKTMLKRAGCQTLRGVRVSPQHKTLATLATFRTPKVANEPNQHYAKGSKEREGLSAALRNLQSTLPVEVPVVIGGKEIKTSSVSQQRNPSDHASTVASYHTATVSDVSQAIDAALAAKPAWEAMPFAERAAVFLRAAELIATKYRYDIMATTMLGQGKNAWQAEIDAAAELADFFRFNVHYAEQLYSQQPEHHAAGVWNRLEYRPLEGFVYAVSPFNFTAIGGNLVGAPALMGNVVVWKPSDSAVASNYLIYKILLEAGLPKNVIQFVPGNPEEVTRVVLGHKEFAALHYTGSTAVFRKLYGAIGQGVAEGRYKSYPRIVGETGGKNFHLIHPSADIDNAVLHTVRGAFEYQGQKCSATSRLYVPKSVWPQFKEKLVAEVQKLSVGEPTDHSHFVGPVIHEASFKKLSGAIDEAKNDSELELVVGGSYDSSKGYFVQPTVYQTSNPSHKFLSTEFFGPVLTAYVYDDAAPEAFAKACSLVDSTSEYGLTGSVFATDREAVVFAEDRLRNAAGNFYINCKSTGAVVGQQPFGGARASGTDDKAGSSNLLVRFVNMRSIKEEFTQTSQVLYPSNEV
;
A
#
# COMPACT_ATOMS: atom_id res chain seq x y z
N MET A 1 7.83 50.61 -22.66
CA MET A 1 8.60 51.03 -23.86
C MET A 1 8.61 49.87 -24.85
N ALA A 2 8.40 50.17 -26.13
CA ALA A 2 7.96 49.29 -27.22
C ALA A 2 9.08 48.37 -27.79
N PRO A 3 8.87 47.56 -28.86
CA PRO A 3 8.90 46.09 -28.81
C PRO A 3 9.98 45.44 -29.71
N ALA A 4 10.12 44.10 -29.60
CA ALA A 4 11.02 43.26 -30.40
C ALA A 4 10.51 43.03 -31.86
N PRO A 5 11.41 42.81 -32.85
CA PRO A 5 11.04 42.75 -34.26
C PRO A 5 10.63 41.34 -34.74
N ARG A 6 9.76 41.33 -35.76
CA ARG A 6 9.25 40.17 -36.50
C ARG A 6 10.28 39.65 -37.52
N HIS A 7 10.35 38.33 -37.70
CA HIS A 7 10.93 37.70 -38.89
C HIS A 7 9.94 36.80 -39.64
N SER A 8 9.84 37.15 -40.92
CA SER A 8 9.36 36.53 -42.17
C SER A 8 8.79 35.10 -42.25
N SER A 9 7.80 35.02 -43.15
CA SER A 9 7.08 33.90 -43.75
C SER A 9 7.93 32.79 -44.39
N THR A 10 7.46 31.54 -44.26
CA THR A 10 7.83 30.41 -45.13
C THR A 10 6.63 29.95 -45.95
N ALA A 11 6.89 29.71 -47.24
CA ALA A 11 5.93 29.33 -48.27
C ALA A 11 5.51 27.86 -48.20
N SER A 12 4.24 27.59 -48.55
CA SER A 12 3.64 26.26 -48.65
C SER A 12 4.20 25.46 -49.83
N ARG A 13 4.79 24.28 -49.58
CA ARG A 13 5.03 23.24 -50.60
C ARG A 13 3.94 22.18 -50.53
N LYS A 14 3.32 21.84 -51.67
CA LYS A 14 2.38 20.72 -51.82
C LYS A 14 3.13 19.37 -51.78
N PRO A 15 2.52 18.28 -51.29
CA PRO A 15 3.16 16.96 -51.25
C PRO A 15 3.22 16.31 -52.65
N GLU A 16 4.37 15.75 -53.01
CA GLU A 16 4.60 14.96 -54.22
C GLU A 16 4.04 13.53 -54.09
N ASP A 17 3.50 13.01 -55.19
CA ASP A 17 2.92 11.68 -55.30
C ASP A 17 4.00 10.60 -55.44
N ILE A 18 4.18 9.77 -54.40
CA ILE A 18 5.27 8.78 -54.26
C ILE A 18 4.89 7.43 -54.91
N ARG A 19 3.66 7.30 -55.46
CA ARG A 19 3.15 6.05 -56.07
C ARG A 19 3.98 5.48 -57.23
N PRO A 20 4.68 6.27 -58.08
CA PRO A 20 5.50 5.71 -59.16
C PRO A 20 6.77 5.00 -58.66
N LYS A 21 7.38 5.47 -57.57
CA LYS A 21 8.65 4.92 -57.03
C LYS A 21 8.45 3.60 -56.28
N LEU A 22 7.27 3.40 -55.70
CA LEU A 22 6.91 2.14 -55.03
C LEU A 22 6.69 0.99 -56.05
N SER A 23 6.22 1.31 -57.26
CA SER A 23 5.97 0.34 -58.33
C SER A 23 7.25 -0.28 -58.91
N GLU A 24 8.36 0.47 -58.96
CA GLU A 24 9.64 -0.09 -59.44
C GLU A 24 10.35 -0.93 -58.36
N ALA A 25 10.27 -0.52 -57.09
CA ALA A 25 10.81 -1.30 -55.97
C ALA A 25 10.14 -2.68 -55.84
N LEU A 26 8.82 -2.75 -56.01
CA LEU A 26 8.05 -4.00 -55.99
C LEU A 26 8.34 -4.91 -57.19
N LYS A 27 8.73 -4.36 -58.35
CA LYS A 27 9.18 -5.15 -59.51
C LYS A 27 10.58 -5.75 -59.31
N ALA A 28 11.46 -5.06 -58.58
CA ALA A 28 12.79 -5.57 -58.23
C ALA A 28 12.74 -6.71 -57.20
N GLU A 29 11.88 -6.61 -56.17
CA GLU A 29 11.63 -7.68 -55.20
C GLU A 29 11.04 -8.95 -55.85
N ALA A 30 10.12 -8.79 -56.82
CA ALA A 30 9.50 -9.91 -57.52
C ALA A 30 10.46 -10.67 -58.47
N SER A 31 11.62 -10.08 -58.79
CA SER A 31 12.68 -10.71 -59.59
C SER A 31 13.72 -11.44 -58.73
N LEU A 32 13.98 -10.95 -57.51
CA LEU A 32 14.81 -11.62 -56.50
C LEU A 32 14.16 -12.93 -55.99
N ALA A 33 12.84 -12.97 -55.91
CA ALA A 33 12.09 -14.15 -55.47
C ALA A 33 12.08 -15.33 -56.46
N ARG A 34 12.56 -15.16 -57.71
CA ARG A 34 12.53 -16.21 -58.76
C ARG A 34 13.86 -16.86 -59.09
N GLY A 35 14.94 -16.56 -58.36
CA GLY A 35 16.16 -17.37 -58.36
C GLY A 35 16.88 -17.49 -59.71
N SER A 36 16.87 -16.45 -60.55
CA SER A 36 17.58 -16.46 -61.83
C SER A 36 18.39 -15.17 -62.02
N LEU A 37 19.68 -15.19 -61.64
CA LEU A 37 20.72 -14.34 -62.22
C LEU A 37 22.10 -14.97 -61.97
N GLN A 38 22.87 -15.16 -63.05
CA GLN A 38 24.26 -15.60 -63.05
C GLN A 38 25.21 -14.42 -62.79
N TYR A 39 26.34 -14.69 -62.12
CA TYR A 39 27.53 -13.83 -62.00
C TYR A 39 27.93 -13.28 -63.39
N PRO A 40 27.57 -12.04 -63.79
CA PRO A 40 28.39 -10.87 -63.48
C PRO A 40 27.62 -9.52 -63.58
N ASP A 41 27.15 -8.93 -62.47
CA ASP A 41 26.65 -7.53 -62.46
C ASP A 41 26.95 -6.81 -61.13
N ILE A 42 28.03 -7.21 -60.45
CA ILE A 42 28.55 -6.52 -59.27
C ILE A 42 29.61 -5.52 -59.74
N LYS A 43 29.21 -4.43 -60.39
CA LYS A 43 30.08 -3.24 -60.59
C LYS A 43 29.33 -1.90 -60.76
N ALA A 44 28.07 -1.80 -60.33
CA ALA A 44 27.27 -0.57 -60.47
C ALA A 44 26.63 -0.05 -59.18
N LEU A 45 27.20 -0.34 -58.00
CA LEU A 45 26.67 0.13 -56.70
C LEU A 45 27.73 0.75 -55.77
N GLU A 46 28.88 1.17 -56.29
CA GLU A 46 29.84 2.02 -55.57
C GLU A 46 29.64 3.50 -55.91
N SER A 47 28.51 4.06 -55.49
CA SER A 47 28.41 5.48 -55.15
C SER A 47 27.04 5.71 -54.53
N HIS A 48 26.97 5.74 -53.20
CA HIS A 48 26.24 6.73 -52.40
C HIS A 48 26.16 6.22 -50.95
N HIS A 49 26.85 6.95 -50.07
CA HIS A 49 26.73 6.86 -48.63
C HIS A 49 25.29 7.15 -48.20
N ASP A 50 24.62 6.15 -47.65
CA ASP A 50 23.83 6.19 -46.42
C ASP A 50 22.88 4.97 -46.39
N ILE A 51 22.73 4.39 -45.20
CA ILE A 51 21.88 3.24 -44.78
C ILE A 51 22.72 2.07 -44.25
N PHE A 52 22.98 2.11 -42.94
CA PHE A 52 23.26 0.92 -42.13
C PHE A 52 22.11 0.71 -41.16
N GLN A 53 21.18 -0.16 -41.50
CA GLN A 53 20.47 -1.03 -40.55
C GLN A 53 19.98 -2.26 -41.29
N VAL A 54 19.98 -3.39 -40.57
CA VAL A 54 19.54 -4.75 -40.97
C VAL A 54 20.69 -5.68 -41.39
N HIS A 55 21.37 -6.26 -40.39
CA HIS A 55 21.89 -7.62 -40.48
C HIS A 55 21.96 -8.25 -39.09
N SER A 56 20.91 -8.97 -38.69
CA SER A 56 20.95 -9.86 -37.51
C SER A 56 20.01 -11.05 -37.69
N PHE A 57 20.27 -11.93 -38.66
CA PHE A 57 19.81 -13.33 -38.60
C PHE A 57 20.66 -14.15 -39.56
N LEU A 58 21.54 -14.99 -39.01
CA LEU A 58 21.85 -16.32 -39.52
C LEU A 58 22.84 -17.04 -38.59
N SER A 59 22.34 -18.15 -38.02
CA SER A 59 23.09 -19.39 -37.76
C SER A 59 24.13 -19.42 -36.63
N LEU A 60 23.63 -19.70 -35.42
CA LEU A 60 24.33 -20.38 -34.32
C LEU A 60 24.55 -21.90 -34.58
N GLY A 61 24.44 -22.36 -35.83
CA GLY A 61 24.45 -23.80 -36.19
C GLY A 61 25.74 -24.33 -36.83
N GLN A 62 26.77 -23.50 -37.03
CA GLN A 62 27.98 -23.91 -37.79
C GLN A 62 29.31 -23.78 -37.02
N LEU A 63 29.31 -23.25 -35.80
CA LEU A 63 30.52 -23.14 -34.97
C LEU A 63 30.81 -24.39 -34.12
N ASP A 64 29.80 -25.24 -33.85
CA ASP A 64 29.97 -26.44 -33.02
C ASP A 64 30.62 -27.63 -33.77
N THR A 65 30.65 -27.58 -35.12
CA THR A 65 31.20 -28.64 -35.96
C THR A 65 32.68 -28.43 -36.30
N MET A 66 33.20 -27.20 -36.19
CA MET A 66 34.64 -26.93 -36.37
C MET A 66 35.46 -27.13 -35.08
N GLN A 67 34.87 -26.94 -33.89
CA GLN A 67 35.56 -27.21 -32.62
C GLN A 67 35.74 -28.71 -32.33
N LYS A 68 34.84 -29.58 -32.82
CA LYS A 68 34.91 -31.03 -32.59
C LYS A 68 35.94 -31.77 -33.45
N THR A 69 36.47 -31.13 -34.50
CA THR A 69 37.48 -31.75 -35.39
C THR A 69 38.91 -31.33 -35.05
N MET A 70 39.12 -30.21 -34.33
CA MET A 70 40.47 -29.79 -33.89
C MET A 70 40.90 -30.33 -32.52
N LEU A 71 39.98 -30.82 -31.68
CA LEU A 71 40.29 -31.37 -30.34
C LEU A 71 40.62 -32.87 -30.30
N LYS A 72 40.73 -33.55 -31.44
CA LYS A 72 41.14 -34.97 -31.53
C LYS A 72 42.63 -35.21 -31.82
N ARG A 73 43.48 -34.18 -31.79
CA ARG A 73 44.93 -34.31 -32.10
C ARG A 73 45.91 -33.82 -31.02
N ALA A 74 45.45 -33.48 -29.82
CA ALA A 74 46.36 -33.19 -28.71
C ALA A 74 45.96 -34.03 -27.49
N GLY A 75 46.73 -35.08 -27.20
CA GLY A 75 46.60 -35.84 -25.96
C GLY A 75 47.05 -34.97 -24.79
N CYS A 76 46.12 -34.63 -23.89
CA CYS A 76 46.44 -34.19 -22.55
C CYS A 76 45.26 -34.49 -21.61
N GLN A 77 45.55 -35.20 -20.53
CA GLN A 77 44.60 -35.54 -19.48
C GLN A 77 44.34 -34.34 -18.56
N THR A 78 43.21 -34.42 -17.85
CA THR A 78 42.78 -33.64 -16.68
C THR A 78 42.42 -32.17 -16.85
N LEU A 79 41.11 -31.89 -16.97
CA LEU A 79 40.47 -30.74 -16.31
C LEU A 79 39.04 -31.13 -15.86
N ARG A 80 38.79 -30.99 -14.55
CA ARG A 80 37.48 -31.18 -13.92
C ARG A 80 36.48 -30.16 -14.47
N GLY A 81 35.30 -30.65 -14.85
CA GLY A 81 34.23 -29.87 -15.45
C GLY A 81 33.69 -28.77 -14.54
N VAL A 82 33.85 -27.52 -14.96
CA VAL A 82 33.03 -26.40 -14.50
C VAL A 82 31.64 -26.59 -15.11
N ARG A 83 30.64 -26.88 -14.29
CA ARG A 83 29.22 -26.78 -14.70
C ARG A 83 28.90 -25.31 -14.91
N VAL A 84 29.05 -24.84 -16.15
CA VAL A 84 28.45 -23.59 -16.58
C VAL A 84 26.95 -23.86 -16.70
N SER A 85 26.18 -23.38 -15.72
CA SER A 85 24.74 -23.26 -15.85
C SER A 85 24.45 -22.43 -17.11
N PRO A 86 23.59 -22.87 -18.04
CA PRO A 86 23.16 -22.02 -19.13
C PRO A 86 22.31 -20.91 -18.52
N GLN A 87 22.92 -19.75 -18.29
CA GLN A 87 22.18 -18.52 -18.13
C GLN A 87 21.45 -18.29 -19.45
N HIS A 88 20.18 -18.68 -19.52
CA HIS A 88 19.26 -18.17 -20.51
C HIS A 88 19.11 -16.67 -20.27
N LYS A 89 20.06 -15.89 -20.80
CA LYS A 89 19.89 -14.46 -21.02
C LYS A 89 18.95 -14.33 -22.22
N THR A 90 17.67 -14.54 -22.00
CA THR A 90 16.69 -13.97 -22.91
C THR A 90 16.78 -12.46 -22.74
N LEU A 91 17.22 -11.78 -23.80
CA LEU A 91 16.90 -10.38 -24.03
C LEU A 91 15.37 -10.30 -24.07
N ALA A 92 14.73 -10.19 -22.91
CA ALA A 92 13.28 -10.38 -22.82
C ALA A 92 12.52 -9.25 -23.53
N THR A 93 13.13 -8.07 -23.70
CA THR A 93 12.44 -6.91 -24.25
C THR A 93 13.39 -6.03 -25.09
N LEU A 94 12.96 -5.72 -26.32
CA LEU A 94 13.63 -4.76 -27.22
C LEU A 94 13.08 -3.33 -27.05
N ALA A 95 12.07 -3.14 -26.19
CA ALA A 95 11.37 -1.89 -25.96
C ALA A 95 11.22 -1.59 -24.46
N THR A 96 11.03 -0.31 -24.14
CA THR A 96 10.64 0.14 -22.79
C THR A 96 9.12 0.13 -22.70
N PHE A 97 8.57 -0.77 -21.89
CA PHE A 97 7.12 -0.84 -21.67
C PHE A 97 6.62 0.29 -20.78
N ARG A 98 5.35 0.67 -20.97
CA ARG A 98 4.63 1.64 -20.15
C ARG A 98 3.50 0.94 -19.41
N THR A 99 3.24 1.34 -18.16
CA THR A 99 2.09 0.81 -17.42
C THR A 99 0.78 1.40 -17.97
N PRO A 100 -0.36 0.70 -17.83
CA PRO A 100 -1.65 1.26 -18.20
C PRO A 100 -1.95 2.57 -17.46
N LYS A 101 -2.75 3.44 -18.07
CA LYS A 101 -3.24 4.64 -17.39
C LYS A 101 -4.01 4.23 -16.12
N VAL A 102 -3.63 4.80 -14.99
CA VAL A 102 -4.25 4.51 -13.70
C VAL A 102 -5.43 5.46 -13.43
N ALA A 103 -6.48 4.92 -12.81
CA ALA A 103 -7.62 5.64 -12.28
C ALA A 103 -8.09 4.91 -11.00
N ASN A 104 -8.72 5.64 -10.09
CA ASN A 104 -9.35 5.04 -8.92
C ASN A 104 -10.48 4.09 -9.32
N GLU A 105 -10.59 2.96 -8.63
CA GLU A 105 -11.69 2.02 -8.74
C GLU A 105 -13.01 2.73 -8.38
N PRO A 106 -14.04 2.65 -9.23
CA PRO A 106 -15.34 3.22 -8.90
C PRO A 106 -15.97 2.52 -7.70
N ASN A 107 -16.46 3.30 -6.74
CA ASN A 107 -17.23 2.77 -5.62
C ASN A 107 -18.65 2.38 -6.06
N GLN A 108 -19.08 1.20 -5.65
CA GLN A 108 -20.47 0.75 -5.74
C GLN A 108 -21.22 1.14 -4.44
N HIS A 109 -22.49 1.54 -4.57
CA HIS A 109 -23.24 2.10 -3.43
C HIS A 109 -24.24 1.14 -2.80
N TYR A 110 -24.46 -0.05 -3.37
CA TYR A 110 -25.33 -1.10 -2.82
C TYR A 110 -26.74 -0.59 -2.44
N ALA A 111 -27.32 0.24 -3.30
CA ALA A 111 -28.64 0.82 -3.08
C ALA A 111 -29.73 -0.28 -2.96
N LYS A 112 -30.82 0.04 -2.27
CA LYS A 112 -31.95 -0.89 -2.13
C LYS A 112 -32.48 -1.29 -3.52
N GLY A 113 -32.51 -2.59 -3.80
CA GLY A 113 -32.95 -3.15 -5.08
C GLY A 113 -31.91 -3.15 -6.20
N SER A 114 -30.66 -2.76 -5.93
CA SER A 114 -29.59 -2.79 -6.94
C SER A 114 -29.00 -4.20 -7.12
N LYS A 115 -28.44 -4.47 -8.30
CA LYS A 115 -27.80 -5.76 -8.61
C LYS A 115 -26.56 -6.00 -7.76
N GLU A 116 -25.85 -4.94 -7.43
CA GLU A 116 -24.65 -4.98 -6.58
C GLU A 116 -25.01 -5.43 -5.17
N ARG A 117 -26.11 -4.91 -4.61
CA ARG A 117 -26.62 -5.34 -3.30
C ARG A 117 -27.07 -6.80 -3.32
N GLU A 118 -27.78 -7.23 -4.36
CA GLU A 118 -28.19 -8.63 -4.50
C GLU A 118 -26.97 -9.57 -4.62
N GLY A 119 -25.98 -9.19 -5.43
CA GLY A 119 -24.73 -9.95 -5.60
C GLY A 119 -23.95 -10.10 -4.29
N LEU A 120 -23.77 -9.00 -3.54
CA LEU A 120 -23.13 -9.03 -2.23
C LEU A 120 -23.92 -9.88 -1.22
N SER A 121 -25.24 -9.74 -1.17
CA SER A 121 -26.09 -10.57 -0.30
C SER A 121 -26.09 -12.05 -0.69
N ALA A 122 -25.90 -12.39 -1.97
CA ALA A 122 -25.69 -13.76 -2.41
C ALA A 122 -24.33 -14.30 -1.95
N ALA A 123 -23.25 -13.52 -2.10
CA ALA A 123 -21.92 -13.91 -1.63
C ALA A 123 -21.86 -14.11 -0.10
N LEU A 124 -22.51 -13.25 0.67
CA LEU A 124 -22.64 -13.40 2.14
C LEU A 124 -23.32 -14.73 2.51
N ARG A 125 -24.48 -15.03 1.90
CA ARG A 125 -25.18 -16.30 2.13
C ARG A 125 -24.34 -17.51 1.74
N ASN A 126 -23.65 -17.43 0.60
CA ASN A 126 -22.80 -18.50 0.11
C ASN A 126 -21.64 -18.75 1.08
N LEU A 127 -20.94 -17.70 1.50
CA LEU A 127 -19.86 -17.79 2.48
C LEU A 127 -20.37 -18.39 3.80
N GLN A 128 -21.48 -17.89 4.34
CA GLN A 128 -22.10 -18.41 5.57
C GLN A 128 -22.40 -19.92 5.50
N SER A 129 -22.80 -20.43 4.34
CA SER A 129 -23.06 -21.87 4.14
C SER A 129 -21.81 -22.75 4.15
N THR A 130 -20.63 -22.15 4.01
CA THR A 130 -19.32 -22.83 3.95
C THR A 130 -18.43 -22.55 5.16
N LEU A 131 -18.91 -21.81 6.16
CA LEU A 131 -18.16 -21.52 7.37
C LEU A 131 -17.98 -22.78 8.25
N PRO A 132 -16.86 -22.90 8.98
CA PRO A 132 -15.72 -21.99 8.99
C PRO A 132 -14.78 -22.19 7.78
N VAL A 133 -14.20 -21.10 7.27
CA VAL A 133 -13.13 -21.16 6.27
C VAL A 133 -11.89 -21.81 6.90
N GLU A 134 -11.37 -22.88 6.31
CA GLU A 134 -10.10 -23.48 6.74
C GLU A 134 -8.93 -22.67 6.16
N VAL A 135 -8.05 -22.17 7.03
CA VAL A 135 -6.88 -21.37 6.63
C VAL A 135 -5.58 -22.05 7.07
N PRO A 136 -4.76 -22.54 6.12
CA PRO A 136 -3.48 -23.16 6.44
C PRO A 136 -2.37 -22.12 6.67
N VAL A 137 -1.27 -22.57 7.24
CA VAL A 137 0.03 -21.90 7.06
C VAL A 137 0.50 -22.21 5.65
N VAL A 138 1.04 -21.24 4.91
CA VAL A 138 1.53 -21.48 3.54
C VAL A 138 3.00 -21.14 3.40
N ILE A 139 3.80 -22.18 3.14
CA ILE A 139 5.26 -22.09 3.01
C ILE A 139 5.70 -22.69 1.68
N GLY A 140 6.44 -21.92 0.88
CA GLY A 140 6.94 -22.36 -0.42
C GLY A 140 5.82 -22.84 -1.36
N GLY A 141 4.62 -22.30 -1.20
CA GLY A 141 3.42 -22.71 -1.95
C GLY A 141 2.76 -24.01 -1.49
N LYS A 142 3.17 -24.56 -0.35
CA LYS A 142 2.55 -25.74 0.27
C LYS A 142 1.71 -25.30 1.45
N GLU A 143 0.48 -25.80 1.49
CA GLU A 143 -0.40 -25.64 2.64
C GLU A 143 0.01 -26.61 3.75
N ILE A 144 0.24 -26.09 4.93
CA ILE A 144 0.67 -26.83 6.12
C ILE A 144 -0.45 -26.76 7.15
N LYS A 145 -0.93 -27.94 7.53
CA LYS A 145 -1.89 -28.14 8.62
C LYS A 145 -1.12 -28.48 9.88
N THR A 146 -1.00 -27.52 10.79
CA THR A 146 -0.34 -27.72 12.09
C THR A 146 -1.33 -28.31 13.11
N SER A 147 -0.81 -28.91 14.20
CA SER A 147 -1.64 -29.43 15.28
C SER A 147 -2.36 -28.33 16.09
N SER A 148 -1.83 -27.10 16.06
CA SER A 148 -2.38 -25.96 16.78
C SER A 148 -3.30 -25.14 15.87
N VAL A 149 -4.61 -25.26 16.11
CA VAL A 149 -5.67 -24.57 15.36
C VAL A 149 -6.29 -23.48 16.23
N SER A 150 -6.41 -22.28 15.69
CA SER A 150 -7.08 -21.12 16.30
C SER A 150 -8.29 -20.70 15.47
N GLN A 151 -9.09 -19.78 16.01
CA GLN A 151 -10.37 -19.39 15.40
C GLN A 151 -10.51 -17.88 15.27
N GLN A 152 -10.90 -17.43 14.07
CA GLN A 152 -11.43 -16.10 13.85
C GLN A 152 -12.93 -16.14 14.14
N ARG A 153 -13.36 -15.52 15.25
CA ARG A 153 -14.78 -15.42 15.60
C ARG A 153 -15.48 -14.35 14.76
N ASN A 154 -16.78 -14.53 14.51
CA ASN A 154 -17.60 -13.47 13.93
C ASN A 154 -17.85 -12.40 15.02
N PRO A 155 -17.44 -11.14 14.84
CA PRO A 155 -17.61 -10.13 15.88
C PRO A 155 -19.09 -9.82 16.21
N SER A 156 -20.01 -10.07 15.26
CA SER A 156 -21.47 -9.83 15.43
C SER A 156 -22.23 -11.01 16.04
N ASP A 157 -21.58 -12.17 16.09
CA ASP A 157 -22.10 -13.42 16.63
C ASP A 157 -20.90 -14.25 17.10
N HIS A 158 -20.37 -13.96 18.28
CA HIS A 158 -19.08 -14.49 18.73
C HIS A 158 -19.11 -16.01 19.03
N ALA A 159 -20.31 -16.61 19.05
CA ALA A 159 -20.49 -18.06 19.05
C ALA A 159 -20.13 -18.70 17.69
N SER A 160 -20.30 -17.96 16.59
CA SER A 160 -19.96 -18.37 15.22
C SER A 160 -18.46 -18.18 14.91
N THR A 161 -17.92 -19.08 14.10
CA THR A 161 -16.53 -19.05 13.64
C THR A 161 -16.48 -18.76 12.14
N VAL A 162 -15.81 -17.67 11.77
CA VAL A 162 -15.59 -17.29 10.36
C VAL A 162 -14.45 -18.10 9.75
N ALA A 163 -13.36 -18.32 10.49
CA ALA A 163 -12.27 -19.14 10.03
C ALA A 163 -11.66 -19.98 11.14
N SER A 164 -11.26 -21.20 10.80
CA SER A 164 -10.39 -22.05 11.59
C SER A 164 -9.01 -22.04 10.92
N TYR A 165 -8.00 -21.52 11.61
CA TYR A 165 -6.67 -21.32 11.02
C TYR A 165 -5.57 -22.07 11.77
N HIS A 166 -4.67 -22.68 11.01
CA HIS A 166 -3.48 -23.31 11.55
C HIS A 166 -2.48 -22.24 11.98
N THR A 167 -1.84 -22.44 13.13
CA THR A 167 -0.84 -21.51 13.66
C THR A 167 0.56 -22.01 13.37
N ALA A 168 1.41 -21.14 12.84
CA ALA A 168 2.80 -21.43 12.51
C ALA A 168 3.60 -21.66 13.79
N THR A 169 4.34 -22.77 13.83
CA THR A 169 5.34 -23.02 14.87
C THR A 169 6.62 -22.24 14.60
N VAL A 170 7.52 -22.18 15.58
CA VAL A 170 8.87 -21.62 15.41
C VAL A 170 9.60 -22.25 14.20
N SER A 171 9.47 -23.57 14.00
CA SER A 171 10.10 -24.25 12.87
C SER A 171 9.48 -23.85 11.54
N ASP A 172 8.16 -23.68 11.48
CA ASP A 172 7.46 -23.19 10.29
C ASP A 172 7.93 -21.79 9.92
N VAL A 173 8.11 -20.89 10.89
CA VAL A 173 8.60 -19.53 10.62
C VAL A 173 10.03 -19.55 10.06
N SER A 174 10.91 -20.39 10.58
CA SER A 174 12.25 -20.57 10.00
C SER A 174 12.19 -21.10 8.56
N GLN A 175 11.37 -22.12 8.30
CA GLN A 175 11.18 -22.67 6.95
C GLN A 175 10.55 -21.65 5.99
N ALA A 176 9.67 -20.77 6.47
CA ALA A 176 9.10 -19.68 5.70
C ALA A 176 10.20 -18.69 5.26
N ILE A 177 11.08 -18.28 6.19
CA ILE A 177 12.22 -17.41 5.88
C ILE A 177 13.11 -18.06 4.82
N ASP A 178 13.48 -19.33 5.00
CA ASP A 178 14.31 -20.06 4.05
C ASP A 178 13.66 -20.17 2.66
N ALA A 179 12.37 -20.47 2.61
CA ALA A 179 11.61 -20.56 1.35
C ALA A 179 11.51 -19.21 0.63
N ALA A 180 11.32 -18.12 1.38
CA ALA A 180 11.31 -16.76 0.84
C ALA A 180 12.69 -16.40 0.26
N LEU A 181 13.76 -16.61 1.03
CA LEU A 181 15.13 -16.32 0.60
C LEU A 181 15.53 -17.16 -0.63
N ALA A 182 15.11 -18.42 -0.72
CA ALA A 182 15.33 -19.27 -1.89
C ALA A 182 14.60 -18.75 -3.15
N ALA A 183 13.46 -18.08 -3.01
CA ALA A 183 12.70 -17.47 -4.10
C ALA A 183 13.34 -16.19 -4.64
N LYS A 184 14.07 -15.48 -3.76
CA LYS A 184 14.50 -14.10 -4.00
C LYS A 184 15.29 -13.90 -5.30
N PRO A 185 16.33 -14.70 -5.63
CA PRO A 185 17.12 -14.46 -6.84
C PRO A 185 16.29 -14.51 -8.13
N ALA A 186 15.33 -15.42 -8.21
CA ALA A 186 14.46 -15.55 -9.39
C ALA A 186 13.43 -14.40 -9.45
N TRP A 187 12.88 -13.99 -8.30
CA TRP A 187 11.88 -12.93 -8.25
C TRP A 187 12.45 -11.54 -8.52
N GLU A 188 13.62 -11.22 -7.96
CA GLU A 188 14.26 -9.94 -8.21
C GLU A 188 14.76 -9.80 -9.66
N ALA A 189 15.17 -10.91 -10.28
CA ALA A 189 15.58 -10.96 -11.68
C ALA A 189 14.41 -10.89 -12.68
N MET A 190 13.17 -11.14 -12.23
CA MET A 190 11.99 -11.01 -13.07
C MET A 190 11.86 -9.57 -13.58
N PRO A 191 11.62 -9.32 -14.88
CA PRO A 191 11.43 -7.96 -15.38
C PRO A 191 10.31 -7.23 -14.65
N PHE A 192 10.47 -5.92 -14.42
CA PHE A 192 9.46 -5.11 -13.72
C PHE A 192 8.07 -5.24 -14.34
N ALA A 193 7.96 -5.25 -15.67
CA ALA A 193 6.68 -5.38 -16.36
C ALA A 193 5.93 -6.68 -16.00
N GLU A 194 6.65 -7.79 -15.82
CA GLU A 194 6.05 -9.06 -15.42
C GLU A 194 5.64 -9.04 -13.94
N ARG A 195 6.45 -8.43 -13.06
CA ARG A 195 6.03 -8.20 -11.66
C ARG A 195 4.79 -7.32 -11.59
N ALA A 196 4.76 -6.23 -12.35
CA ALA A 196 3.63 -5.31 -12.44
C ALA A 196 2.35 -6.00 -12.95
N ALA A 197 2.47 -6.88 -13.95
CA ALA A 197 1.34 -7.63 -14.51
C ALA A 197 0.62 -8.47 -13.45
N VAL A 198 1.35 -9.06 -12.49
CA VAL A 198 0.74 -9.80 -11.36
C VAL A 198 -0.19 -8.90 -10.54
N PHE A 199 0.26 -7.71 -10.14
CA PHE A 199 -0.54 -6.82 -9.30
C PHE A 199 -1.67 -6.14 -10.07
N LEU A 200 -1.45 -5.79 -11.33
CA LEU A 200 -2.53 -5.28 -12.20
C LEU A 200 -3.62 -6.34 -12.41
N ARG A 201 -3.24 -7.61 -12.61
CA ARG A 201 -4.20 -8.71 -12.71
C ARG A 201 -4.91 -8.99 -11.38
N ALA A 202 -4.20 -8.89 -10.25
CA ALA A 202 -4.82 -9.02 -8.94
C ALA A 202 -5.87 -7.93 -8.70
N ALA A 203 -5.59 -6.69 -9.09
CA ALA A 203 -6.55 -5.59 -9.02
C ALA A 203 -7.79 -5.86 -9.87
N GLU A 204 -7.63 -6.38 -11.09
CA GLU A 204 -8.75 -6.77 -11.96
C GLU A 204 -9.59 -7.90 -11.36
N LEU A 205 -8.94 -8.91 -10.79
CA LEU A 205 -9.60 -10.02 -10.10
C LEU A 205 -10.42 -9.53 -8.89
N ILE A 206 -9.90 -8.55 -8.13
CA ILE A 206 -10.62 -7.92 -7.01
C ILE A 206 -11.79 -7.08 -7.50
N ALA A 207 -11.58 -6.28 -8.55
CA ALA A 207 -12.62 -5.39 -9.08
C ALA A 207 -13.81 -6.16 -9.66
N THR A 208 -13.57 -7.38 -10.16
CA THR A 208 -14.56 -8.20 -10.88
C THR A 208 -14.85 -9.51 -10.13
N LYS A 209 -14.13 -10.59 -10.43
CA LYS A 209 -14.41 -11.98 -10.03
C LYS A 209 -14.60 -12.14 -8.53
N TYR A 210 -13.74 -11.52 -7.72
CA TYR A 210 -13.68 -11.71 -6.28
C TYR A 210 -14.26 -10.55 -5.47
N ARG A 211 -14.85 -9.53 -6.11
CA ARG A 211 -15.31 -8.32 -5.43
C ARG A 211 -16.24 -8.63 -4.26
N TYR A 212 -17.28 -9.42 -4.51
CA TYR A 212 -18.25 -9.75 -3.48
C TYR A 212 -17.71 -10.75 -2.45
N ASP A 213 -16.84 -11.67 -2.85
CA ASP A 213 -16.25 -12.65 -1.93
C ASP A 213 -15.32 -11.97 -0.91
N ILE A 214 -14.44 -11.08 -1.38
CA ILE A 214 -13.52 -10.37 -0.50
C ILE A 214 -14.30 -9.43 0.44
N MET A 215 -15.32 -8.74 -0.08
CA MET A 215 -16.21 -7.96 0.78
C MET A 215 -16.95 -8.82 1.79
N ALA A 216 -17.50 -9.97 1.41
CA ALA A 216 -18.22 -10.85 2.33
C ALA A 216 -17.34 -11.36 3.47
N THR A 217 -16.10 -11.78 3.16
CA THR A 217 -15.13 -12.19 4.20
C THR A 217 -14.76 -11.05 5.13
N THR A 218 -14.63 -9.82 4.61
CA THR A 218 -14.36 -8.63 5.41
C THR A 218 -15.57 -8.22 6.27
N MET A 219 -16.79 -8.29 5.74
CA MET A 219 -18.00 -7.95 6.50
C MET A 219 -18.22 -8.90 7.67
N LEU A 220 -18.20 -10.22 7.43
CA LEU A 220 -18.40 -11.23 8.47
C LEU A 220 -17.22 -11.33 9.43
N GLY A 221 -15.99 -11.28 8.90
CA GLY A 221 -14.77 -11.48 9.67
C GLY A 221 -14.34 -10.27 10.49
N GLN A 222 -14.65 -9.05 10.02
CA GLN A 222 -14.14 -7.81 10.62
C GLN A 222 -15.26 -6.86 11.09
N GLY A 223 -16.54 -7.17 10.86
CA GLY A 223 -17.68 -6.38 11.35
C GLY A 223 -17.96 -5.11 10.53
N LYS A 224 -17.62 -5.10 9.23
CA LYS A 224 -17.86 -3.97 8.33
C LYS A 224 -19.25 -4.06 7.70
N ASN A 225 -19.94 -2.93 7.54
CA ASN A 225 -21.09 -2.86 6.65
C ASN A 225 -20.64 -2.83 5.17
N ALA A 226 -21.59 -2.91 4.23
CA ALA A 226 -21.30 -2.97 2.79
C ALA A 226 -20.44 -1.78 2.30
N TRP A 227 -20.76 -0.55 2.73
CA TRP A 227 -20.00 0.64 2.35
C TRP A 227 -18.56 0.60 2.88
N GLN A 228 -18.36 0.20 4.13
CA GLN A 228 -17.03 0.11 4.73
C GLN A 228 -16.19 -1.03 4.15
N ALA A 229 -16.81 -2.13 3.72
CA ALA A 229 -16.13 -3.21 3.02
C ALA A 229 -15.77 -2.83 1.58
N GLU A 230 -16.65 -2.10 0.89
CA GLU A 230 -16.45 -1.63 -0.48
C GLU A 230 -15.23 -0.71 -0.60
N ILE A 231 -15.19 0.35 0.22
CA ILE A 231 -14.12 1.34 0.15
C ILE A 231 -12.77 0.82 0.65
N ASP A 232 -12.73 -0.36 1.28
CA ASP A 232 -11.54 -1.04 1.80
C ASP A 232 -11.16 -2.22 0.90
N ALA A 233 -11.85 -3.33 1.05
CA ALA A 233 -11.47 -4.63 0.50
C ALA A 233 -11.55 -4.67 -1.04
N ALA A 234 -12.42 -3.85 -1.64
CA ALA A 234 -12.54 -3.74 -3.08
C ALA A 234 -11.74 -2.53 -3.61
N ALA A 235 -12.22 -1.31 -3.38
CA ALA A 235 -11.70 -0.12 -4.05
C ALA A 235 -10.27 0.23 -3.61
N GLU A 236 -10.01 0.39 -2.32
CA GLU A 236 -8.68 0.77 -1.82
C GLU A 236 -7.62 -0.30 -2.12
N LEU A 237 -7.95 -1.60 -1.99
CA LEU A 237 -7.01 -2.66 -2.34
C LEU A 237 -6.68 -2.70 -3.84
N ALA A 238 -7.69 -2.59 -4.71
CA ALA A 238 -7.46 -2.52 -6.15
C ALA A 238 -6.62 -1.28 -6.52
N ASP A 239 -6.90 -0.15 -5.88
CA ASP A 239 -6.15 1.09 -6.07
C ASP A 239 -4.71 0.95 -5.60
N PHE A 240 -4.43 0.38 -4.43
CA PHE A 240 -3.05 0.14 -4.00
C PHE A 240 -2.26 -0.64 -5.05
N PHE A 241 -2.83 -1.71 -5.60
CA PHE A 241 -2.14 -2.50 -6.62
C PHE A 241 -1.92 -1.73 -7.93
N ARG A 242 -2.91 -0.97 -8.41
CA ARG A 242 -2.76 -0.17 -9.65
C ARG A 242 -1.82 1.02 -9.48
N PHE A 243 -2.00 1.80 -8.40
CA PHE A 243 -1.21 3.00 -8.15
C PHE A 243 0.21 2.67 -7.72
N ASN A 244 0.47 1.61 -6.95
CA ASN A 244 1.84 1.20 -6.64
C ASN A 244 2.61 0.81 -7.91
N VAL A 245 1.97 0.14 -8.87
CA VAL A 245 2.58 -0.15 -10.19
C VAL A 245 2.92 1.15 -10.93
N HIS A 246 1.99 2.10 -10.95
CA HIS A 246 2.22 3.41 -11.55
C HIS A 246 3.39 4.16 -10.89
N TYR A 247 3.43 4.20 -9.55
CA TYR A 247 4.50 4.86 -8.80
C TYR A 247 5.85 4.15 -8.92
N ALA A 248 5.86 2.81 -9.03
CA ALA A 248 7.08 2.05 -9.26
C ALA A 248 7.68 2.37 -10.64
N GLU A 249 6.83 2.48 -11.69
CA GLU A 249 7.28 2.92 -13.01
C GLU A 249 7.88 4.33 -12.96
N GLN A 250 7.19 5.28 -12.30
CA GLN A 250 7.69 6.64 -12.13
C GLN A 250 9.04 6.65 -11.40
N LEU A 251 9.15 5.92 -10.30
CA LEU A 251 10.39 5.82 -9.51
C LEU A 251 11.54 5.27 -10.36
N TYR A 252 11.32 4.16 -11.09
CA TYR A 252 12.35 3.56 -11.93
C TYR A 252 12.73 4.42 -13.14
N SER A 253 11.89 5.38 -13.55
CA SER A 253 12.19 6.33 -14.62
C SER A 253 13.12 7.48 -14.18
N GLN A 254 13.32 7.69 -12.89
CA GLN A 254 14.23 8.71 -12.37
C GLN A 254 15.68 8.28 -12.63
N GLN A 255 16.43 9.09 -13.39
CA GLN A 255 17.83 8.84 -13.77
C GLN A 255 18.65 10.13 -13.65
N PRO A 256 19.99 10.07 -13.56
CA PRO A 256 20.83 11.27 -13.55
C PRO A 256 20.60 12.11 -14.82
N GLU A 257 20.27 13.39 -14.66
CA GLU A 257 19.94 14.29 -15.79
C GLU A 257 21.17 14.75 -16.58
N HIS A 258 22.36 14.66 -15.97
CA HIS A 258 23.60 15.16 -16.55
C HIS A 258 24.73 14.12 -16.54
N HIS A 259 25.52 14.16 -17.61
CA HIS A 259 26.72 13.35 -17.78
C HIS A 259 27.86 14.24 -18.28
N ALA A 260 29.05 14.06 -17.73
CA ALA A 260 30.25 14.70 -18.27
C ALA A 260 30.56 14.15 -19.67
N ALA A 261 31.33 14.90 -20.46
CA ALA A 261 31.79 14.42 -21.77
C ALA A 261 32.54 13.10 -21.61
N GLY A 262 32.21 12.10 -22.44
CA GLY A 262 32.82 10.78 -22.39
C GLY A 262 32.38 9.90 -21.22
N VAL A 263 31.34 10.28 -20.46
CA VAL A 263 30.84 9.54 -19.30
C VAL A 263 29.36 9.19 -19.48
N TRP A 264 28.93 8.04 -18.98
CA TRP A 264 27.52 7.70 -18.80
C TRP A 264 27.22 7.29 -17.36
N ASN A 265 26.26 7.98 -16.72
CA ASN A 265 25.78 7.66 -15.38
C ASN A 265 24.41 6.98 -15.45
N ARG A 266 24.18 5.95 -14.64
CA ARG A 266 22.89 5.24 -14.52
C ARG A 266 22.56 5.00 -13.05
N LEU A 267 21.28 5.00 -12.73
CA LEU A 267 20.76 4.58 -11.42
C LEU A 267 20.03 3.24 -11.56
N GLU A 268 20.40 2.29 -10.72
CA GLU A 268 19.73 1.01 -10.58
C GLU A 268 19.02 0.92 -9.23
N TYR A 269 17.73 0.58 -9.24
CA TYR A 269 16.89 0.43 -8.06
C TYR A 269 16.79 -1.05 -7.68
N ARG A 270 17.74 -1.54 -6.88
CA ARG A 270 17.76 -2.95 -6.45
C ARG A 270 16.75 -3.17 -5.33
N PRO A 271 16.07 -4.32 -5.23
CA PRO A 271 15.33 -4.67 -4.02
C PRO A 271 16.27 -4.77 -2.80
N LEU A 272 15.72 -4.80 -1.58
CA LEU A 272 16.52 -5.00 -0.38
C LEU A 272 17.16 -6.39 -0.39
N GLU A 273 18.37 -6.53 0.14
CA GLU A 273 18.98 -7.84 0.40
C GLU A 273 18.33 -8.45 1.64
N GLY A 274 17.95 -9.73 1.58
CA GLY A 274 17.20 -10.40 2.65
C GLY A 274 15.70 -10.45 2.42
N PHE A 275 14.91 -10.46 3.50
CA PHE A 275 13.44 -10.57 3.44
C PHE A 275 12.72 -9.47 4.24
N VAL A 276 11.48 -9.18 3.84
CA VAL A 276 10.60 -8.22 4.51
C VAL A 276 9.65 -8.97 5.45
N TYR A 277 9.49 -8.47 6.67
CA TYR A 277 8.46 -8.92 7.60
C TYR A 277 7.26 -7.99 7.52
N ALA A 278 6.12 -8.52 7.07
CA ALA A 278 4.86 -7.79 7.01
C ALA A 278 3.94 -8.22 8.16
N VAL A 279 3.46 -7.24 8.94
CA VAL A 279 2.52 -7.47 10.06
C VAL A 279 1.29 -6.61 9.82
N SER A 280 0.16 -7.23 9.47
CA SER A 280 -1.06 -6.52 9.11
C SER A 280 -2.08 -6.44 10.25
N PRO A 281 -2.86 -5.35 10.31
CA PRO A 281 -3.88 -5.13 11.33
C PRO A 281 -5.20 -5.78 10.91
N PHE A 282 -6.21 -5.73 11.79
CA PHE A 282 -7.54 -6.27 11.49
C PHE A 282 -8.43 -5.30 10.70
N ASN A 283 -8.16 -3.99 10.80
CA ASN A 283 -9.16 -2.97 10.51
C ASN A 283 -9.34 -2.66 9.01
N PHE A 284 -8.35 -2.98 8.18
CA PHE A 284 -8.42 -2.84 6.72
C PHE A 284 -7.83 -4.06 6.04
N THR A 285 -8.64 -4.68 5.19
CA THR A 285 -8.22 -5.77 4.31
C THR A 285 -7.22 -5.27 3.26
N ALA A 286 -7.42 -4.04 2.75
CA ALA A 286 -6.53 -3.37 1.83
C ALA A 286 -5.11 -3.18 2.39
N ILE A 287 -4.98 -2.78 3.65
CA ILE A 287 -3.69 -2.63 4.32
C ILE A 287 -2.96 -3.97 4.34
N GLY A 288 -3.64 -5.08 4.65
CA GLY A 288 -3.05 -6.42 4.59
C GLY A 288 -2.42 -6.73 3.23
N GLY A 289 -3.15 -6.47 2.15
CA GLY A 289 -2.65 -6.66 0.79
C GLY A 289 -1.53 -5.70 0.40
N ASN A 290 -1.61 -4.43 0.79
CA ASN A 290 -0.58 -3.44 0.47
C ASN A 290 0.74 -3.70 1.23
N LEU A 291 0.67 -4.11 2.51
CA LEU A 291 1.87 -4.38 3.31
C LEU A 291 2.77 -5.46 2.71
N VAL A 292 2.18 -6.44 2.02
CA VAL A 292 2.91 -7.49 1.29
C VAL A 292 3.13 -7.15 -0.18
N GLY A 293 2.17 -6.49 -0.81
CA GLY A 293 2.18 -6.21 -2.25
C GLY A 293 3.21 -5.15 -2.63
N ALA A 294 3.32 -4.07 -1.86
CA ALA A 294 4.29 -3.00 -2.11
C ALA A 294 5.75 -3.51 -2.12
N PRO A 295 6.27 -4.20 -1.07
CA PRO A 295 7.61 -4.76 -1.13
C PRO A 295 7.78 -5.82 -2.22
N ALA A 296 6.79 -6.70 -2.42
CA ALA A 296 6.86 -7.75 -3.42
C ALA A 296 6.94 -7.18 -4.85
N LEU A 297 6.17 -6.14 -5.19
CA LEU A 297 6.24 -5.41 -6.46
C LEU A 297 7.65 -4.89 -6.73
N MET A 298 8.31 -4.36 -5.70
CA MET A 298 9.68 -3.84 -5.78
C MET A 298 10.75 -4.94 -5.85
N GLY A 299 10.36 -6.22 -5.97
CA GLY A 299 11.26 -7.37 -6.13
C GLY A 299 11.72 -8.01 -4.81
N ASN A 300 11.09 -7.67 -3.68
CA ASN A 300 11.40 -8.29 -2.39
C ASN A 300 10.58 -9.57 -2.17
N VAL A 301 11.01 -10.38 -1.20
CA VAL A 301 10.27 -11.55 -0.69
C VAL A 301 9.80 -11.26 0.73
N VAL A 302 8.66 -11.84 1.10
CA VAL A 302 7.90 -11.40 2.28
C VAL A 302 7.49 -12.58 3.15
N VAL A 303 7.64 -12.41 4.46
CA VAL A 303 7.01 -13.25 5.50
C VAL A 303 5.85 -12.45 6.08
N TRP A 304 4.61 -12.92 5.90
CA TRP A 304 3.40 -12.20 6.29
C TRP A 304 2.72 -12.85 7.49
N LYS A 305 2.65 -12.12 8.61
CA LYS A 305 1.86 -12.45 9.79
C LYS A 305 0.56 -11.63 9.77
N PRO A 306 -0.57 -12.20 9.30
CA PRO A 306 -1.85 -11.49 9.23
C PRO A 306 -2.49 -11.34 10.62
N SER A 307 -3.34 -10.33 10.83
CA SER A 307 -4.14 -10.27 12.05
C SER A 307 -5.06 -11.50 12.17
N ASP A 308 -5.09 -12.07 13.37
CA ASP A 308 -5.96 -13.19 13.74
C ASP A 308 -7.45 -12.86 13.52
N SER A 309 -7.83 -11.58 13.61
CA SER A 309 -9.19 -11.10 13.37
C SER A 309 -9.49 -10.69 11.93
N ALA A 310 -8.55 -10.88 10.99
CA ALA A 310 -8.75 -10.65 9.55
C ALA A 310 -8.16 -11.79 8.69
N VAL A 311 -7.89 -12.95 9.29
CA VAL A 311 -7.14 -14.03 8.62
C VAL A 311 -7.88 -14.59 7.41
N ALA A 312 -9.22 -14.66 7.43
CA ALA A 312 -10.03 -15.12 6.30
C ALA A 312 -9.87 -14.23 5.06
N SER A 313 -10.06 -12.92 5.20
CA SER A 313 -9.94 -11.97 4.08
C SER A 313 -8.50 -11.85 3.60
N ASN A 314 -7.53 -11.92 4.52
CA ASN A 314 -6.10 -11.91 4.20
C ASN A 314 -5.67 -13.18 3.45
N TYR A 315 -6.19 -14.35 3.81
CA TYR A 315 -5.93 -15.58 3.06
C TYR A 315 -6.56 -15.56 1.66
N LEU A 316 -7.74 -14.95 1.51
CA LEU A 316 -8.33 -14.73 0.18
C LEU A 316 -7.47 -13.79 -0.68
N ILE A 317 -6.91 -12.71 -0.12
CA ILE A 317 -5.91 -11.88 -0.83
C ILE A 317 -4.72 -12.72 -1.30
N TYR A 318 -4.17 -13.57 -0.42
CA TYR A 318 -3.07 -14.45 -0.77
C TYR A 318 -3.44 -15.35 -1.96
N LYS A 319 -4.63 -15.96 -1.94
CA LYS A 319 -5.15 -16.80 -3.03
C LYS A 319 -5.32 -16.02 -4.34
N ILE A 320 -5.82 -14.79 -4.27
CA ILE A 320 -5.97 -13.90 -5.44
C ILE A 320 -4.61 -13.59 -6.04
N LEU A 321 -3.60 -13.27 -5.22
CA LEU A 321 -2.24 -13.00 -5.70
C LEU A 321 -1.64 -14.23 -6.40
N LEU A 322 -1.84 -15.43 -5.86
CA LEU A 322 -1.41 -16.67 -6.52
C LEU A 322 -2.11 -16.88 -7.86
N GLU A 323 -3.44 -16.68 -7.93
CA GLU A 323 -4.19 -16.78 -9.20
C GLU A 323 -3.73 -15.74 -10.21
N ALA A 324 -3.38 -14.54 -9.75
CA ALA A 324 -2.85 -13.47 -10.59
C ALA A 324 -1.46 -13.79 -11.17
N GLY A 325 -0.76 -14.80 -10.64
CA GLY A 325 0.52 -15.28 -11.15
C GLY A 325 1.71 -15.00 -10.24
N LEU A 326 1.49 -14.58 -8.99
CA LEU A 326 2.56 -14.44 -8.02
C LEU A 326 3.24 -15.81 -7.80
N PRO A 327 4.58 -15.91 -7.94
CA PRO A 327 5.27 -17.15 -7.64
C PRO A 327 5.06 -17.55 -6.17
N LYS A 328 4.74 -18.84 -5.95
CA LYS A 328 4.18 -19.31 -4.68
C LYS A 328 5.06 -19.12 -3.44
N ASN A 329 6.35 -18.86 -3.64
CA ASN A 329 7.38 -18.69 -2.63
C ASN A 329 7.82 -17.22 -2.45
N VAL A 330 7.18 -16.25 -3.10
CA VAL A 330 7.50 -14.82 -2.91
C VAL A 330 6.90 -14.28 -1.62
N ILE A 331 5.68 -14.69 -1.27
CA ILE A 331 5.00 -14.33 -0.02
C ILE A 331 4.70 -15.62 0.75
N GLN A 332 5.13 -15.67 2.01
CA GLN A 332 4.84 -16.76 2.93
C GLN A 332 3.72 -16.32 3.87
N PHE A 333 2.65 -17.12 3.98
CA PHE A 333 1.49 -16.79 4.80
C PHE A 333 1.61 -17.52 6.15
N VAL A 334 1.97 -16.79 7.21
CA VAL A 334 2.33 -17.36 8.53
C VAL A 334 1.44 -16.80 9.65
N PRO A 335 0.12 -17.13 9.66
CA PRO A 335 -0.70 -16.86 10.83
C PRO A 335 -0.13 -17.62 12.04
N GLY A 336 -0.15 -17.01 13.22
CA GLY A 336 0.46 -17.59 14.41
C GLY A 336 0.69 -16.60 15.54
N ASN A 337 1.27 -17.09 16.64
CA ASN A 337 1.56 -16.28 17.82
C ASN A 337 2.49 -15.10 17.44
N PRO A 338 2.06 -13.84 17.67
CA PRO A 338 2.81 -12.68 17.22
C PRO A 338 4.19 -12.56 17.87
N GLU A 339 4.36 -12.97 19.13
CA GLU A 339 5.64 -12.90 19.83
C GLU A 339 6.62 -13.96 19.31
N GLU A 340 6.16 -15.20 19.12
CA GLU A 340 7.00 -16.28 18.61
C GLU A 340 7.46 -16.03 17.17
N VAL A 341 6.54 -15.64 16.28
CA VAL A 341 6.86 -15.31 14.87
C VAL A 341 7.86 -14.16 14.82
N THR A 342 7.60 -13.08 15.56
CA THR A 342 8.47 -11.90 15.60
C THR A 342 9.86 -12.25 16.15
N ARG A 343 9.94 -13.06 17.20
CA ARG A 343 11.22 -13.46 17.80
C ARG A 343 12.09 -14.21 16.80
N VAL A 344 11.53 -15.13 16.03
CA VAL A 344 12.28 -15.87 14.99
C VAL A 344 12.72 -14.93 13.87
N VAL A 345 11.81 -14.07 13.40
CA VAL A 345 12.09 -13.12 12.31
C VAL A 345 13.18 -12.11 12.70
N LEU A 346 13.05 -11.44 13.84
CA LEU A 346 14.03 -10.44 14.29
C LEU A 346 15.35 -11.05 14.74
N GLY A 347 15.38 -12.36 15.00
CA GLY A 347 16.60 -13.13 15.26
C GLY A 347 17.40 -13.48 14.01
N HIS A 348 16.84 -13.31 12.80
CA HIS A 348 17.46 -13.75 11.55
C HIS A 348 18.38 -12.68 10.93
N LYS A 349 19.59 -13.07 10.51
CA LYS A 349 20.60 -12.14 9.95
C LYS A 349 20.19 -11.45 8.64
N GLU A 350 19.32 -12.11 7.85
CA GLU A 350 18.79 -11.61 6.57
C GLU A 350 17.50 -10.80 6.74
N PHE A 351 17.11 -10.43 7.96
CA PHE A 351 15.98 -9.54 8.17
C PHE A 351 16.29 -8.15 7.61
N ALA A 352 15.51 -7.69 6.63
CA ALA A 352 15.83 -6.51 5.81
C ALA A 352 14.89 -5.33 6.07
N ALA A 353 13.62 -5.59 6.37
CA ALA A 353 12.67 -4.55 6.72
C ALA A 353 11.47 -5.06 7.51
N LEU A 354 10.93 -4.21 8.38
CA LEU A 354 9.60 -4.33 8.96
C LEU A 354 8.64 -3.43 8.17
N HIS A 355 7.54 -4.00 7.69
CA HIS A 355 6.39 -3.26 7.16
C HIS A 355 5.17 -3.54 8.05
N TYR A 356 4.83 -2.57 8.89
CA TYR A 356 3.93 -2.78 10.03
C TYR A 356 2.73 -1.85 9.97
N THR A 357 1.56 -2.38 10.31
CA THR A 357 0.47 -1.53 10.82
C THR A 357 -0.19 -2.18 12.02
N GLY A 358 -0.37 -1.41 13.09
CA GLY A 358 -0.92 -1.91 14.34
C GLY A 358 -0.76 -0.92 15.50
N SER A 359 -0.80 -1.40 16.74
CA SER A 359 -0.72 -0.51 17.90
C SER A 359 0.65 0.16 18.04
N THR A 360 0.64 1.40 18.54
CA THR A 360 1.85 2.19 18.82
C THR A 360 2.73 1.53 19.88
N ALA A 361 2.13 0.90 20.90
CA ALA A 361 2.87 0.20 21.95
C ALA A 361 3.68 -0.99 21.39
N VAL A 362 3.11 -1.79 20.49
CA VAL A 362 3.82 -2.89 19.85
C VAL A 362 4.89 -2.36 18.89
N PHE A 363 4.57 -1.33 18.10
CA PHE A 363 5.55 -0.74 17.18
C PHE A 363 6.80 -0.22 17.90
N ARG A 364 6.64 0.48 19.04
CA ARG A 364 7.76 0.94 19.88
C ARG A 364 8.65 -0.21 20.35
N LYS A 365 8.05 -1.33 20.78
CA LYS A 365 8.79 -2.53 21.19
C LYS A 365 9.57 -3.13 20.01
N LEU A 366 8.94 -3.25 18.85
CA LEU A 366 9.59 -3.75 17.62
C LEU A 366 10.74 -2.83 17.21
N TYR A 367 10.52 -1.52 17.21
CA TYR A 367 11.53 -0.52 16.87
C TYR A 367 12.76 -0.63 17.77
N GLY A 368 12.55 -0.74 19.10
CA GLY A 368 13.62 -0.94 20.07
C GLY A 368 14.36 -2.27 19.87
N ALA A 369 13.64 -3.38 19.64
CA ALA A 369 14.23 -4.69 19.41
C ALA A 369 15.09 -4.74 18.14
N ILE A 370 14.65 -4.06 17.06
CA ILE A 370 15.43 -3.91 15.82
C ILE A 370 16.67 -3.06 16.08
N GLY A 371 16.53 -1.93 16.78
CA GLY A 371 17.67 -1.08 17.16
C GLY A 371 18.73 -1.84 17.98
N GLN A 372 18.30 -2.67 18.92
CA GLN A 372 19.18 -3.55 19.69
C GLN A 372 19.89 -4.57 18.79
N GLY A 373 19.18 -5.20 17.85
CA GLY A 373 19.79 -6.11 16.88
C GLY A 373 20.81 -5.44 15.95
N VAL A 374 20.58 -4.18 15.59
CA VAL A 374 21.55 -3.35 14.85
C VAL A 374 22.79 -3.10 15.70
N ALA A 375 22.63 -2.70 16.96
CA ALA A 375 23.74 -2.43 17.87
C ALA A 375 24.63 -3.66 18.11
N GLU A 376 24.04 -4.86 18.09
CA GLU A 376 24.75 -6.13 18.21
C GLU A 376 25.45 -6.59 16.91
N GLY A 377 25.24 -5.91 15.78
CA GLY A 377 25.75 -6.35 14.48
C GLY A 377 25.05 -7.62 13.95
N ARG A 378 23.81 -7.88 14.37
CA ARG A 378 23.06 -9.11 14.01
C ARG A 378 22.69 -9.19 12.53
N TYR A 379 22.38 -8.05 11.93
CA TYR A 379 21.81 -7.98 10.59
C TYR A 379 22.87 -7.70 9.54
N LYS A 380 22.73 -8.35 8.37
CA LYS A 380 23.60 -8.14 7.21
C LYS A 380 23.54 -6.70 6.67
N SER A 381 22.40 -6.05 6.81
CA SER A 381 22.14 -4.66 6.44
C SER A 381 21.30 -4.00 7.52
N TYR A 382 21.32 -2.67 7.61
CA TYR A 382 20.44 -1.94 8.52
C TYR A 382 18.98 -2.17 8.13
N PRO A 383 18.17 -2.85 8.97
CA PRO A 383 16.79 -3.11 8.59
C PRO A 383 16.00 -1.81 8.51
N ARG A 384 15.16 -1.69 7.48
CA ARG A 384 14.27 -0.54 7.33
C ARG A 384 13.01 -0.74 8.16
N ILE A 385 12.60 0.29 8.88
CA ILE A 385 11.38 0.25 9.68
C ILE A 385 10.37 1.17 9.01
N VAL A 386 9.26 0.59 8.57
CA VAL A 386 8.13 1.27 7.94
C VAL A 386 6.90 0.90 8.77
N GLY A 387 6.28 1.88 9.41
CA GLY A 387 5.20 1.64 10.36
C GLY A 387 4.16 2.74 10.38
N GLU A 388 2.91 2.32 10.20
CA GLU A 388 1.73 3.13 10.50
C GLU A 388 1.10 2.61 11.80
N THR A 389 0.68 3.51 12.67
CA THR A 389 0.13 3.14 13.98
C THR A 389 -1.16 3.91 14.29
N GLY A 390 -1.45 4.11 15.57
CA GLY A 390 -2.68 4.75 16.03
C GLY A 390 -2.74 6.25 15.80
N GLY A 391 -3.92 6.80 16.10
CA GLY A 391 -4.20 8.22 16.05
C GLY A 391 -5.22 8.63 17.11
N LYS A 392 -5.09 9.85 17.60
CA LYS A 392 -6.14 10.52 18.38
C LYS A 392 -6.62 11.75 17.61
N ASN A 393 -7.38 11.48 16.56
CA ASN A 393 -7.72 12.44 15.52
C ASN A 393 -8.76 13.45 16.00
N PHE A 394 -8.69 14.68 15.46
CA PHE A 394 -9.51 15.79 15.91
C PHE A 394 -10.39 16.37 14.80
N HIS A 395 -11.55 16.88 15.18
CA HIS A 395 -12.26 17.91 14.43
C HIS A 395 -12.22 19.21 15.26
N LEU A 396 -11.79 20.30 14.64
CA LEU A 396 -11.80 21.65 15.21
C LEU A 396 -12.80 22.51 14.44
N ILE A 397 -13.81 23.01 15.14
CA ILE A 397 -14.86 23.83 14.57
C ILE A 397 -14.53 25.29 14.83
N HIS A 398 -14.60 26.13 13.81
CA HIS A 398 -14.53 27.60 13.92
C HIS A 398 -15.95 28.20 13.96
N PRO A 399 -16.20 29.37 14.56
CA PRO A 399 -17.54 29.97 14.57
C PRO A 399 -18.15 30.23 13.18
N SER A 400 -17.32 30.33 12.13
CA SER A 400 -17.78 30.48 10.74
C SER A 400 -18.07 29.15 10.03
N ALA A 401 -17.99 28.01 10.72
CA ALA A 401 -18.26 26.71 10.13
C ALA A 401 -19.71 26.57 9.66
N ASP A 402 -19.90 25.82 8.57
CA ASP A 402 -21.20 25.20 8.28
C ASP A 402 -21.47 24.09 9.32
N ILE A 403 -22.39 24.36 10.23
CA ILE A 403 -22.71 23.47 11.36
C ILE A 403 -23.33 22.15 10.89
N ASP A 404 -24.19 22.18 9.87
CA ASP A 404 -24.82 20.95 9.37
C ASP A 404 -23.78 20.02 8.74
N ASN A 405 -22.91 20.58 7.90
CA ASN A 405 -21.79 19.85 7.31
C ASN A 405 -20.85 19.30 8.39
N ALA A 406 -20.48 20.12 9.37
CA ALA A 406 -19.58 19.73 10.45
C ALA A 406 -20.14 18.60 11.33
N VAL A 407 -21.43 18.64 11.65
CA VAL A 407 -22.11 17.57 12.41
C VAL A 407 -22.10 16.26 11.63
N LEU A 408 -22.57 16.28 10.37
CA LEU A 408 -22.66 15.06 9.54
C LEU A 408 -21.28 14.41 9.34
N HIS A 409 -20.25 15.21 9.09
CA HIS A 409 -18.89 14.71 8.95
C HIS A 409 -18.30 14.22 10.28
N THR A 410 -18.64 14.83 11.41
CA THR A 410 -18.20 14.36 12.73
C THR A 410 -18.83 13.02 13.08
N VAL A 411 -20.12 12.84 12.84
CA VAL A 411 -20.83 11.57 13.04
C VAL A 411 -20.20 10.46 12.19
N ARG A 412 -20.00 10.70 10.89
CA ARG A 412 -19.31 9.73 10.03
C ARG A 412 -17.87 9.47 10.47
N GLY A 413 -17.12 10.53 10.78
CA GLY A 413 -15.73 10.46 11.20
C GLY A 413 -15.53 9.64 12.48
N ALA A 414 -16.45 9.76 13.44
CA ALA A 414 -16.38 9.06 14.72
C ALA A 414 -16.95 7.64 14.71
N PHE A 415 -18.01 7.38 13.93
CA PHE A 415 -18.80 6.16 14.10
C PHE A 415 -18.84 5.22 12.89
N GLU A 416 -18.38 5.64 11.70
CA GLU A 416 -18.17 4.69 10.61
C GLU A 416 -17.18 3.60 11.03
N TYR A 417 -17.54 2.34 10.74
CA TYR A 417 -16.78 1.18 11.19
C TYR A 417 -16.52 1.19 12.72
N GLN A 418 -17.51 1.62 13.49
CA GLN A 418 -17.47 1.67 14.96
C GLN A 418 -16.27 2.48 15.49
N GLY A 419 -15.77 3.46 14.75
CA GLY A 419 -14.57 4.21 15.14
C GLY A 419 -13.27 3.40 15.12
N GLN A 420 -13.27 2.20 14.52
CA GLN A 420 -12.10 1.30 14.43
C GLN A 420 -11.22 1.64 13.21
N LYS A 421 -11.01 2.93 12.97
CA LYS A 421 -10.08 3.44 11.96
C LYS A 421 -8.98 4.18 12.69
N CYS A 422 -7.73 4.02 12.26
CA CYS A 422 -6.62 4.84 12.76
C CYS A 422 -6.90 6.34 12.62
N SER A 423 -7.68 6.73 11.59
CA SER A 423 -8.10 8.11 11.30
C SER A 423 -9.43 8.55 11.94
N ALA A 424 -10.10 7.69 12.72
CA ALA A 424 -11.41 8.00 13.29
C ALA A 424 -11.37 9.24 14.19
N THR A 425 -12.32 10.15 13.99
CA THR A 425 -12.46 11.35 14.81
C THR A 425 -12.84 10.94 16.23
N SER A 426 -12.02 11.31 17.21
CA SER A 426 -12.27 10.93 18.61
C SER A 426 -12.14 12.10 19.59
N ARG A 427 -11.76 13.28 19.09
CA ARG A 427 -11.76 14.55 19.82
C ARG A 427 -12.47 15.60 18.99
N LEU A 428 -13.39 16.32 19.59
CA LEU A 428 -14.12 17.40 18.94
C LEU A 428 -13.89 18.69 19.74
N TYR A 429 -13.46 19.76 19.09
CA TYR A 429 -13.25 21.06 19.70
C TYR A 429 -14.26 22.04 19.08
N VAL A 430 -15.20 22.56 19.87
CA VAL A 430 -16.32 23.38 19.37
C VAL A 430 -16.39 24.71 20.11
N PRO A 431 -16.66 25.85 19.43
CA PRO A 431 -16.82 27.13 20.09
C PRO A 431 -18.11 27.16 20.90
N LYS A 432 -18.08 27.84 22.06
CA LYS A 432 -19.23 28.00 22.94
C LYS A 432 -20.42 28.65 22.23
N SER A 433 -20.18 29.61 21.34
CA SER A 433 -21.24 30.31 20.59
C SER A 433 -22.09 29.39 19.70
N VAL A 434 -21.54 28.28 19.19
CA VAL A 434 -22.24 27.36 18.29
C VAL A 434 -22.57 26.01 18.94
N TRP A 435 -21.98 25.71 20.10
CA TRP A 435 -22.16 24.42 20.78
C TRP A 435 -23.63 24.02 21.02
N PRO A 436 -24.56 24.91 21.48
CA PRO A 436 -25.95 24.52 21.69
C PRO A 436 -26.60 23.93 20.43
N GLN A 437 -26.45 24.62 19.29
CA GLN A 437 -26.98 24.17 18.00
C GLN A 437 -26.26 22.91 17.50
N PHE A 438 -24.93 22.85 17.65
CA PHE A 438 -24.14 21.70 17.25
C PHE A 438 -24.53 20.44 18.05
N LYS A 439 -24.64 20.56 19.39
CA LYS A 439 -24.99 19.47 20.30
C LYS A 439 -26.35 18.89 19.98
N GLU A 440 -27.37 19.73 19.77
CA GLU A 440 -28.72 19.31 19.41
C GLU A 440 -28.71 18.46 18.13
N LYS A 441 -28.09 18.97 17.06
CA LYS A 441 -27.99 18.27 15.77
C LYS A 441 -27.15 17.00 15.88
N LEU A 442 -26.04 17.02 16.61
CA LEU A 442 -25.18 15.86 16.84
C LEU A 442 -25.96 14.74 17.53
N VAL A 443 -26.69 15.06 18.61
CA VAL A 443 -27.53 14.08 19.33
C VAL A 443 -28.59 13.49 18.39
N ALA A 444 -29.28 14.35 17.63
CA ALA A 444 -30.31 13.91 16.70
C ALA A 444 -29.77 12.98 15.61
N GLU A 445 -28.60 13.26 15.03
CA GLU A 445 -27.97 12.40 14.03
C GLU A 445 -27.46 11.09 14.63
N VAL A 446 -26.89 11.12 15.83
CA VAL A 446 -26.41 9.91 16.52
C VAL A 446 -27.58 8.97 16.88
N GLN A 447 -28.71 9.51 17.33
CA GLN A 447 -29.90 8.71 17.67
C GLN A 447 -30.57 8.06 16.45
N LYS A 448 -30.33 8.56 15.23
CA LYS A 448 -30.79 7.92 13.99
C LYS A 448 -29.97 6.68 13.61
N LEU A 449 -28.78 6.51 14.19
CA LEU A 449 -27.88 5.42 13.83
C LEU A 449 -28.38 4.10 14.41
N SER A 450 -28.56 3.13 13.54
CA SER A 450 -28.86 1.75 13.89
C SER A 450 -27.56 0.95 14.12
N VAL A 451 -27.52 0.19 15.22
CA VAL A 451 -26.42 -0.72 15.56
C VAL A 451 -26.89 -2.16 15.41
N GLY A 452 -26.11 -3.02 14.74
CA GLY A 452 -26.45 -4.44 14.60
C GLY A 452 -25.55 -5.22 13.66
N GLU A 453 -26.03 -6.35 13.15
CA GLU A 453 -25.22 -7.24 12.31
C GLU A 453 -24.86 -6.59 10.96
N PRO A 454 -23.63 -6.79 10.45
CA PRO A 454 -23.21 -6.16 9.20
C PRO A 454 -23.95 -6.67 7.95
N THR A 455 -24.62 -7.83 8.05
CA THR A 455 -25.41 -8.45 6.97
C THR A 455 -26.75 -7.77 6.74
N ASP A 456 -27.30 -7.10 7.75
CA ASP A 456 -28.44 -6.20 7.54
C ASP A 456 -27.92 -4.81 7.15
N HIS A 457 -28.15 -4.47 5.88
CA HIS A 457 -27.80 -3.18 5.29
C HIS A 457 -28.50 -1.98 5.94
N SER A 458 -29.47 -2.19 6.82
CA SER A 458 -30.09 -1.11 7.61
C SER A 458 -29.16 -0.57 8.69
N HIS A 459 -28.15 -1.34 9.12
CA HIS A 459 -27.24 -0.98 10.20
C HIS A 459 -26.08 -0.10 9.73
N PHE A 460 -25.95 1.08 10.34
CA PHE A 460 -24.80 1.96 10.11
C PHE A 460 -23.57 1.49 10.89
N VAL A 461 -23.79 1.00 12.11
CA VAL A 461 -22.75 0.61 13.07
C VAL A 461 -22.83 -0.89 13.33
N GLY A 462 -21.73 -1.58 13.13
CA GLY A 462 -21.55 -2.99 13.42
C GLY A 462 -21.01 -3.28 14.84
N PRO A 463 -20.52 -4.50 15.08
CA PRO A 463 -19.78 -4.85 16.31
C PRO A 463 -18.33 -4.32 16.29
N VAL A 464 -17.74 -4.13 17.46
CA VAL A 464 -16.27 -3.99 17.59
C VAL A 464 -15.59 -5.35 17.44
N ILE A 465 -14.31 -5.36 17.06
CA ILE A 465 -13.67 -6.53 16.44
C ILE A 465 -13.61 -7.80 17.31
N HIS A 466 -13.38 -7.68 18.61
CA HIS A 466 -13.18 -8.84 19.49
C HIS A 466 -13.36 -8.45 20.96
N GLU A 467 -13.43 -9.45 21.84
CA GLU A 467 -13.68 -9.28 23.28
C GLU A 467 -12.74 -8.27 23.96
N ALA A 468 -11.44 -8.27 23.65
CA ALA A 468 -10.51 -7.33 24.29
C ALA A 468 -10.80 -5.85 23.96
N SER A 469 -11.24 -5.56 22.72
CA SER A 469 -11.70 -4.23 22.30
C SER A 469 -13.01 -3.88 22.99
N PHE A 470 -13.95 -4.84 23.07
CA PHE A 470 -15.19 -4.65 23.80
C PHE A 470 -14.93 -4.29 25.27
N LYS A 471 -14.15 -5.10 26.00
CA LYS A 471 -13.81 -4.87 27.42
C LYS A 471 -13.12 -3.53 27.64
N LYS A 472 -12.21 -3.14 26.74
CA LYS A 472 -11.56 -1.83 26.78
C LYS A 472 -12.57 -0.69 26.68
N LEU A 473 -13.53 -0.80 25.77
CA LEU A 473 -14.53 0.24 25.51
C LEU A 473 -15.62 0.27 26.58
N SER A 474 -16.15 -0.88 26.98
CA SER A 474 -17.15 -0.98 28.05
C SER A 474 -16.55 -0.50 29.38
N GLY A 475 -15.30 -0.85 29.67
CA GLY A 475 -14.58 -0.36 30.84
C GLY A 475 -14.37 1.17 30.82
N ALA A 476 -14.05 1.76 29.66
CA ALA A 476 -13.98 3.22 29.53
C ALA A 476 -15.35 3.88 29.74
N ILE A 477 -16.43 3.29 29.23
CA ILE A 477 -17.80 3.79 29.44
C ILE A 477 -18.20 3.69 30.91
N ASP A 478 -17.85 2.60 31.60
CA ASP A 478 -18.15 2.42 33.03
C ASP A 478 -17.35 3.36 33.92
N GLU A 479 -16.07 3.60 33.58
CA GLU A 479 -15.25 4.59 34.24
C GLU A 479 -15.85 6.00 34.11
N ALA A 480 -16.29 6.37 32.90
CA ALA A 480 -16.87 7.68 32.64
C ALA A 480 -18.19 7.94 33.41
N LYS A 481 -18.93 6.91 33.82
CA LYS A 481 -20.16 7.09 34.64
C LYS A 481 -19.87 7.71 36.01
N ASN A 482 -18.67 7.49 36.54
CA ASN A 482 -18.27 7.97 37.86
C ASN A 482 -17.34 9.20 37.78
N ASP A 483 -17.09 9.72 36.58
CA ASP A 483 -16.18 10.83 36.33
C ASP A 483 -16.97 12.15 36.24
N SER A 484 -16.83 13.01 37.25
CA SER A 484 -17.53 14.31 37.29
C SER A 484 -17.07 15.30 36.24
N GLU A 485 -15.94 15.05 35.56
CA GLU A 485 -15.44 15.89 34.47
C GLU A 485 -15.98 15.49 33.09
N LEU A 486 -16.80 14.43 33.02
CA LEU A 486 -17.45 13.94 31.82
C LEU A 486 -18.98 14.01 31.93
N GLU A 487 -19.60 14.74 31.01
CA GLU A 487 -21.03 14.71 30.78
C GLU A 487 -21.34 13.73 29.63
N LEU A 488 -22.18 12.72 29.86
CA LEU A 488 -22.70 11.87 28.80
C LEU A 488 -23.73 12.67 27.97
N VAL A 489 -23.42 12.92 26.70
CA VAL A 489 -24.29 13.66 25.77
C VAL A 489 -25.30 12.73 25.10
N VAL A 490 -24.84 11.56 24.63
CA VAL A 490 -25.68 10.51 24.02
C VAL A 490 -24.92 9.17 24.03
N GLY A 491 -25.65 8.05 24.06
CA GLY A 491 -25.07 6.70 24.01
C GLY A 491 -24.78 6.13 25.40
N GLY A 492 -23.59 5.54 25.58
CA GLY A 492 -23.14 5.04 26.90
C GLY A 492 -23.64 3.65 27.28
N SER A 493 -24.17 2.88 26.32
CA SER A 493 -24.56 1.48 26.52
C SER A 493 -23.80 0.55 25.58
N TYR A 494 -23.73 -0.72 25.97
CA TYR A 494 -23.03 -1.78 25.26
C TYR A 494 -23.70 -3.12 25.58
N ASP A 495 -23.56 -4.10 24.70
CA ASP A 495 -24.06 -5.46 24.88
C ASP A 495 -23.09 -6.45 24.23
N SER A 496 -22.70 -7.47 24.99
CA SER A 496 -21.87 -8.59 24.52
C SER A 496 -22.60 -9.93 24.54
N SER A 497 -23.92 -9.95 24.74
CA SER A 497 -24.71 -11.19 24.84
C SER A 497 -24.63 -12.08 23.59
N LYS A 498 -24.63 -11.47 22.40
CA LYS A 498 -24.52 -12.15 21.09
C LYS A 498 -23.25 -11.78 20.31
N GLY A 499 -22.98 -10.49 20.19
CA GLY A 499 -21.82 -9.93 19.48
C GLY A 499 -21.26 -8.76 20.27
N TYR A 500 -20.12 -8.22 19.88
CA TYR A 500 -19.45 -7.15 20.64
C TYR A 500 -20.00 -5.76 20.27
N PHE A 501 -21.21 -5.41 20.73
CA PHE A 501 -21.86 -4.16 20.34
C PHE A 501 -21.61 -3.04 21.35
N VAL A 502 -21.10 -1.90 20.87
CA VAL A 502 -20.93 -0.68 21.67
C VAL A 502 -21.68 0.44 20.96
N GLN A 503 -22.58 1.12 21.67
CA GLN A 503 -23.35 2.21 21.07
C GLN A 503 -22.46 3.42 20.79
N PRO A 504 -22.68 4.15 19.68
CA PRO A 504 -22.10 5.48 19.46
C PRO A 504 -22.25 6.37 20.69
N THR A 505 -21.13 6.75 21.30
CA THR A 505 -21.11 7.44 22.58
C THR A 505 -20.38 8.77 22.44
N VAL A 506 -21.02 9.84 22.91
CA VAL A 506 -20.44 11.19 22.94
C VAL A 506 -20.38 11.65 24.39
N TYR A 507 -19.20 12.05 24.82
CA TYR A 507 -18.98 12.75 26.08
C TYR A 507 -18.64 14.22 25.82
N GLN A 508 -19.01 15.10 26.73
CA GLN A 508 -18.55 16.48 26.80
C GLN A 508 -17.67 16.64 28.05
N THR A 509 -16.56 17.36 27.94
CA THR A 509 -15.72 17.72 29.09
C THR A 509 -15.42 19.21 29.09
N SER A 510 -15.31 19.79 30.29
CA SER A 510 -14.77 21.14 30.50
C SER A 510 -13.27 21.13 30.83
N ASN A 511 -12.66 19.97 31.04
CA ASN A 511 -11.23 19.84 31.30
C ASN A 511 -10.48 19.60 29.98
N PRO A 512 -9.70 20.58 29.48
CA PRO A 512 -8.96 20.45 28.22
C PRO A 512 -7.85 19.38 28.27
N SER A 513 -7.44 18.98 29.47
CA SER A 513 -6.40 17.97 29.73
C SER A 513 -6.98 16.60 30.08
N HIS A 514 -8.30 16.40 29.94
CA HIS A 514 -8.92 15.14 30.32
C HIS A 514 -8.39 13.97 29.50
N LYS A 515 -8.11 12.82 30.13
CA LYS A 515 -7.46 11.68 29.48
C LYS A 515 -8.25 11.11 28.29
N PHE A 516 -9.56 11.31 28.23
CA PHE A 516 -10.37 10.89 27.07
C PHE A 516 -10.01 11.67 25.80
N LEU A 517 -9.45 12.86 25.94
CA LEU A 517 -8.91 13.65 24.83
C LEU A 517 -7.50 13.19 24.43
N SER A 518 -6.80 12.32 25.16
CA SER A 518 -5.44 11.87 24.77
C SER A 518 -5.35 10.36 24.54
N THR A 519 -6.27 9.58 25.09
CA THR A 519 -6.27 8.11 25.02
C THR A 519 -6.96 7.59 23.75
N GLU A 520 -6.24 6.82 22.94
CA GLU A 520 -6.82 6.14 21.78
C GLU A 520 -7.63 4.90 22.23
N PHE A 521 -8.96 4.97 22.11
CA PHE A 521 -9.85 3.86 22.45
C PHE A 521 -10.04 2.86 21.31
N PHE A 522 -9.98 3.32 20.06
CA PHE A 522 -10.22 2.52 18.85
C PHE A 522 -11.63 1.90 18.83
N GLY A 523 -12.63 2.74 19.05
CA GLY A 523 -14.04 2.38 19.15
C GLY A 523 -14.95 3.61 19.06
N PRO A 524 -16.28 3.45 19.18
CA PRO A 524 -17.25 4.49 18.84
C PRO A 524 -17.45 5.46 20.02
N VAL A 525 -16.37 6.07 20.50
CA VAL A 525 -16.34 7.02 21.62
C VAL A 525 -15.73 8.34 21.17
N LEU A 526 -16.55 9.40 21.15
CA LEU A 526 -16.17 10.77 20.83
C LEU A 526 -16.16 11.61 22.11
N THR A 527 -15.14 12.46 22.28
CA THR A 527 -15.08 13.42 23.39
C THR A 527 -15.04 14.84 22.86
N ALA A 528 -16.01 15.65 23.27
CA ALA A 528 -16.13 17.05 22.91
C ALA A 528 -15.57 17.96 24.01
N TYR A 529 -14.76 18.93 23.62
CA TYR A 529 -14.33 20.05 24.45
C TYR A 529 -14.90 21.34 23.88
N VAL A 530 -15.60 22.12 24.71
CA VAL A 530 -16.21 23.38 24.30
C VAL A 530 -15.29 24.52 24.73
N TYR A 531 -14.72 25.25 23.77
CA TYR A 531 -13.81 26.36 24.04
C TYR A 531 -14.54 27.71 24.04
N ASP A 532 -14.14 28.63 24.91
CA ASP A 532 -14.72 29.97 24.99
C ASP A 532 -14.19 30.85 23.85
N ASP A 533 -15.02 31.06 22.83
CA ASP A 533 -14.69 31.82 21.63
C ASP A 533 -14.87 33.33 21.78
N ALA A 534 -15.40 33.79 22.92
CA ALA A 534 -15.40 35.22 23.27
C ALA A 534 -14.06 35.68 23.85
N ALA A 535 -13.19 34.76 24.27
CA ALA A 535 -11.89 35.08 24.84
C ALA A 535 -10.91 35.62 23.76
N PRO A 536 -10.01 36.56 24.12
CA PRO A 536 -8.96 37.01 23.19
C PRO A 536 -8.11 35.83 22.71
N GLU A 537 -7.86 35.79 21.40
CA GLU A 537 -7.07 34.75 20.73
C GLU A 537 -7.64 33.33 20.92
N ALA A 538 -8.95 33.19 21.16
CA ALA A 538 -9.58 31.90 21.45
C ALA A 538 -9.26 30.82 20.43
N PHE A 539 -9.35 31.13 19.13
CA PHE A 539 -9.04 30.16 18.09
C PHE A 539 -7.55 29.76 18.08
N ALA A 540 -6.65 30.71 18.31
CA ALA A 540 -5.22 30.42 18.42
C ALA A 540 -4.89 29.52 19.63
N LYS A 541 -5.57 29.74 20.76
CA LYS A 541 -5.49 28.89 21.95
C LYS A 541 -6.09 27.50 21.68
N ALA A 542 -7.21 27.41 20.98
CA ALA A 542 -7.81 26.15 20.57
C ALA A 542 -6.87 25.34 19.65
N CYS A 543 -6.24 25.97 18.66
CA CYS A 543 -5.22 25.32 17.83
C CYS A 543 -4.03 24.82 18.68
N SER A 544 -3.53 25.66 19.60
CA SER A 544 -2.42 25.29 20.49
C SER A 544 -2.78 24.12 21.41
N LEU A 545 -4.03 24.06 21.89
CA LEU A 545 -4.55 22.96 22.68
C LEU A 545 -4.64 21.68 21.83
N VAL A 546 -5.25 21.74 20.65
CA VAL A 546 -5.38 20.60 19.72
C VAL A 546 -4.01 19.96 19.45
N ASP A 547 -3.01 20.80 19.16
CA ASP A 547 -1.62 20.43 18.87
C ASP A 547 -0.90 19.75 20.04
N SER A 548 -1.17 20.17 21.28
CA SER A 548 -0.45 19.69 22.48
C SER A 548 -1.16 18.58 23.25
N THR A 549 -2.47 18.38 23.05
CA THR A 549 -3.27 17.43 23.85
C THR A 549 -2.83 15.96 23.67
N SER A 550 -2.30 15.60 22.50
CA SER A 550 -2.01 14.22 22.14
C SER A 550 -0.61 14.05 21.57
N GLU A 551 0.02 12.91 21.87
CA GLU A 551 1.29 12.49 21.26
C GLU A 551 1.15 12.06 19.78
N TYR A 552 -0.09 11.89 19.28
CA TYR A 552 -0.35 11.46 17.91
C TYR A 552 -0.37 12.62 16.92
N GLY A 553 -0.10 12.31 15.65
CA GLY A 553 -0.01 13.28 14.56
C GLY A 553 -0.58 12.75 13.23
N LEU A 554 -1.65 11.94 13.27
CA LEU A 554 -2.16 11.22 12.10
C LEU A 554 -3.11 12.06 11.24
N THR A 555 -4.36 12.24 11.66
CA THR A 555 -5.35 13.02 10.91
C THR A 555 -6.04 14.08 11.75
N GLY A 556 -6.51 15.13 11.09
CA GLY A 556 -7.28 16.20 11.73
C GLY A 556 -8.04 17.04 10.72
N SER A 557 -9.18 17.56 11.12
CA SER A 557 -9.99 18.43 10.25
C SER A 557 -10.34 19.75 10.92
N VAL A 558 -10.35 20.81 10.12
CA VAL A 558 -10.85 22.12 10.50
C VAL A 558 -12.09 22.46 9.69
N PHE A 559 -13.15 22.87 10.39
CA PHE A 559 -14.39 23.35 9.77
C PHE A 559 -14.46 24.86 9.92
N ALA A 560 -14.40 25.59 8.79
CA ALA A 560 -14.41 27.04 8.73
C ALA A 560 -14.71 27.52 7.31
N THR A 561 -15.49 28.59 7.17
CA THR A 561 -15.64 29.32 5.89
C THR A 561 -14.73 30.55 5.82
N ASP A 562 -14.24 31.01 6.97
CA ASP A 562 -13.28 32.10 7.10
C ASP A 562 -11.90 31.64 6.62
N ARG A 563 -11.36 32.32 5.61
CA ARG A 563 -10.09 31.95 4.99
C ARG A 563 -8.88 32.29 5.85
N GLU A 564 -8.95 33.33 6.67
CA GLU A 564 -7.88 33.66 7.60
C GLU A 564 -7.78 32.60 8.70
N ALA A 565 -8.92 32.15 9.22
CA ALA A 565 -8.98 31.04 10.17
C ALA A 565 -8.43 29.72 9.58
N VAL A 566 -8.76 29.41 8.31
CA VAL A 566 -8.23 28.22 7.63
C VAL A 566 -6.70 28.30 7.51
N VAL A 567 -6.15 29.40 6.97
CA VAL A 567 -4.69 29.57 6.81
C VAL A 567 -3.99 29.53 8.16
N PHE A 568 -4.58 30.19 9.17
CA PHE A 568 -4.05 30.18 10.52
C PHE A 568 -3.98 28.75 11.09
N ALA A 569 -5.03 27.95 10.92
CA ALA A 569 -5.05 26.58 11.41
C ALA A 569 -4.12 25.66 10.63
N GLU A 570 -4.02 25.81 9.30
CA GLU A 570 -3.06 25.09 8.45
C GLU A 570 -1.61 25.29 8.94
N ASP A 571 -1.24 26.53 9.27
CA ASP A 571 0.10 26.83 9.81
C ASP A 571 0.26 26.28 11.24
N ARG A 572 -0.70 26.58 12.12
CA ARG A 572 -0.56 26.30 13.56
C ARG A 572 -0.67 24.80 13.90
N LEU A 573 -1.37 24.03 13.08
CA LEU A 573 -1.59 22.58 13.24
C LEU A 573 -0.75 21.73 12.27
N ARG A 574 0.24 22.33 11.59
CA ARG A 574 1.10 21.68 10.59
C ARG A 574 1.67 20.31 11.03
N ASN A 575 2.01 20.16 12.30
CA ASN A 575 2.58 18.91 12.85
C ASN A 575 1.57 18.05 13.60
N ALA A 576 0.34 18.52 13.80
CA ALA A 576 -0.71 17.81 14.54
C ALA A 576 -1.45 16.77 13.68
N ALA A 577 -1.32 16.84 12.36
CA ALA A 577 -1.92 15.90 11.43
C ALA A 577 -1.06 15.76 10.15
N GLY A 578 -0.63 14.53 9.85
CA GLY A 578 -0.01 14.19 8.57
C GLY A 578 -0.99 14.17 7.39
N ASN A 579 -2.28 13.97 7.67
CA ASN A 579 -3.39 14.20 6.75
C ASN A 579 -4.34 15.25 7.36
N PHE A 580 -4.27 16.47 6.84
CA PHE A 580 -5.05 17.61 7.30
C PHE A 580 -6.21 17.89 6.33
N TYR A 581 -7.41 18.06 6.88
CA TYR A 581 -8.66 18.18 6.13
C TYR A 581 -9.34 19.52 6.43
N ILE A 582 -10.09 20.04 5.45
CA ILE A 582 -10.84 21.29 5.57
C ILE A 582 -12.28 21.03 5.15
N ASN A 583 -13.22 21.34 6.03
CA ASN A 583 -14.67 21.21 5.80
C ASN A 583 -15.14 19.80 5.40
N CYS A 584 -14.39 18.75 5.76
CA CYS A 584 -14.77 17.35 5.58
C CYS A 584 -14.25 16.49 6.74
N LYS A 585 -14.70 15.23 6.81
CA LYS A 585 -14.29 14.31 7.89
C LYS A 585 -12.81 13.94 7.80
N SER A 586 -12.17 13.66 8.95
CA SER A 586 -10.75 13.27 9.03
C SER A 586 -10.42 11.86 8.50
N THR A 587 -11.39 11.15 7.91
CA THR A 587 -11.27 9.75 7.47
C THR A 587 -11.47 9.61 5.97
N GLY A 588 -11.08 8.45 5.42
CA GLY A 588 -11.37 8.08 4.03
C GLY A 588 -10.43 8.74 3.03
N ALA A 589 -9.12 8.71 3.34
CA ALA A 589 -8.10 8.97 2.34
C ALA A 589 -8.25 7.99 1.18
N VAL A 590 -8.15 8.50 -0.04
CA VAL A 590 -8.24 7.72 -1.27
C VAL A 590 -6.85 7.66 -1.90
N VAL A 591 -6.40 6.45 -2.25
CA VAL A 591 -5.10 6.22 -2.89
C VAL A 591 -4.96 7.09 -4.14
N GLY A 592 -3.81 7.73 -4.31
CA GLY A 592 -3.57 8.65 -5.42
C GLY A 592 -4.21 10.04 -5.29
N GLN A 593 -4.99 10.28 -4.24
CA GLN A 593 -5.55 11.61 -3.95
C GLN A 593 -5.00 12.16 -2.63
N GLN A 594 -5.03 11.38 -1.55
CA GLN A 594 -4.46 11.78 -0.25
C GLN A 594 -3.54 10.66 0.27
N PRO A 595 -2.24 10.63 -0.11
CA PRO A 595 -1.29 9.69 0.46
C PRO A 595 -1.36 9.70 1.99
N PHE A 596 -1.47 8.53 2.59
CA PHE A 596 -1.87 8.39 3.99
C PHE A 596 -0.68 8.10 4.90
N GLY A 597 -0.58 8.83 5.99
CA GLY A 597 0.41 8.60 7.05
C GLY A 597 0.53 9.80 7.99
N GLY A 598 1.19 9.62 9.13
CA GLY A 598 1.49 10.71 10.03
C GLY A 598 2.69 10.47 10.93
N ALA A 599 3.25 11.58 11.42
CA ALA A 599 4.44 11.58 12.27
C ALA A 599 4.08 11.45 13.77
N ARG A 600 5.00 11.88 14.64
CA ARG A 600 4.91 11.73 16.11
C ARG A 600 4.72 10.27 16.51
N ALA A 601 3.81 9.98 17.44
CA ALA A 601 3.50 8.61 17.84
C ALA A 601 2.68 7.82 16.81
N SER A 602 2.31 8.43 15.66
CA SER A 602 1.46 7.80 14.65
C SER A 602 2.22 6.95 13.62
N GLY A 603 3.54 7.10 13.49
CA GLY A 603 4.30 6.24 12.59
C GLY A 603 5.56 6.90 12.03
N THR A 604 6.05 6.30 10.94
CA THR A 604 7.24 6.76 10.20
C THR A 604 6.90 7.70 9.03
N ASP A 605 5.61 7.94 8.77
CA ASP A 605 5.09 8.86 7.75
C ASP A 605 5.64 8.61 6.33
N ASP A 606 5.78 7.33 5.95
CA ASP A 606 6.29 6.95 4.61
C ASP A 606 5.24 7.15 3.49
N LYS A 607 4.03 7.60 3.85
CA LYS A 607 2.90 7.93 2.97
C LYS A 607 2.47 6.78 2.06
N ALA A 608 1.73 5.83 2.63
CA ALA A 608 1.10 4.77 1.85
C ALA A 608 0.23 5.34 0.71
N GLY A 609 0.31 4.72 -0.47
CA GLY A 609 -0.32 5.25 -1.69
C GLY A 609 0.51 6.34 -2.37
N SER A 610 1.84 6.33 -2.22
CA SER A 610 2.77 7.20 -2.95
C SER A 610 4.10 6.50 -3.27
N SER A 611 4.93 7.13 -4.11
CA SER A 611 6.30 6.67 -4.39
C SER A 611 7.21 6.65 -3.17
N ASN A 612 6.94 7.46 -2.13
CA ASN A 612 7.77 7.54 -0.93
C ASN A 612 7.82 6.18 -0.20
N LEU A 613 6.67 5.51 -0.10
CA LEU A 613 6.59 4.16 0.46
C LEU A 613 7.45 3.17 -0.34
N LEU A 614 7.38 3.22 -1.68
CA LEU A 614 8.10 2.26 -2.52
C LEU A 614 9.62 2.41 -2.45
N VAL A 615 10.12 3.64 -2.27
CA VAL A 615 11.54 3.92 -2.04
C VAL A 615 12.05 3.17 -0.80
N ARG A 616 11.19 2.91 0.19
CA ARG A 616 11.56 2.15 1.40
C ARG A 616 11.89 0.69 1.10
N PHE A 617 11.56 0.16 -0.07
CA PHE A 617 11.81 -1.25 -0.42
C PHE A 617 12.87 -1.44 -1.53
N VAL A 618 13.68 -0.41 -1.81
CA VAL A 618 14.80 -0.48 -2.76
C VAL A 618 16.09 0.17 -2.24
N ASN A 619 17.24 -0.39 -2.64
CA ASN A 619 18.59 0.17 -2.47
C ASN A 619 19.14 0.61 -3.83
N MET A 620 19.40 1.91 -3.97
CA MET A 620 19.93 2.48 -5.21
C MET A 620 21.43 2.16 -5.38
N ARG A 621 21.85 1.91 -6.63
CA ARG A 621 23.26 1.82 -7.04
C ARG A 621 23.49 2.77 -8.21
N SER A 622 24.43 3.70 -8.05
CA SER A 622 24.93 4.51 -9.15
C SER A 622 26.01 3.75 -9.92
N ILE A 623 25.92 3.77 -11.25
CA ILE A 623 26.88 3.14 -12.15
C ILE A 623 27.43 4.25 -13.06
N LYS A 624 28.75 4.44 -13.06
CA LYS A 624 29.48 5.35 -13.94
C LYS A 624 30.31 4.53 -14.91
N GLU A 625 30.19 4.83 -16.19
CA GLU A 625 31.04 4.28 -17.24
C GLU A 625 31.80 5.42 -17.91
N GLU A 626 33.13 5.29 -18.02
CA GLU A 626 33.99 6.22 -18.75
C GLU A 626 34.38 5.59 -20.08
N PHE A 627 34.16 6.32 -21.18
CA PHE A 627 34.46 5.85 -22.53
C PHE A 627 35.91 6.13 -22.95
N THR A 628 36.60 7.00 -22.22
CA THR A 628 37.99 7.37 -22.47
C THR A 628 38.91 6.80 -21.40
N GLN A 629 40.11 6.38 -21.80
CA GLN A 629 41.10 5.83 -20.89
C GLN A 629 41.90 6.94 -20.18
N THR A 630 42.16 6.76 -18.89
CA THR A 630 43.17 7.53 -18.17
C THR A 630 44.56 6.94 -18.48
N SER A 631 45.37 7.68 -19.23
CA SER A 631 46.67 7.20 -19.74
C SER A 631 47.84 7.40 -18.78
N GLN A 632 47.71 8.30 -17.81
CA GLN A 632 48.76 8.62 -16.85
C GLN A 632 48.17 8.96 -15.47
N VAL A 633 48.97 8.76 -14.42
CA VAL A 633 48.57 9.06 -13.04
C VAL A 633 48.68 10.55 -12.72
N LEU A 634 49.69 11.23 -13.28
CA LEU A 634 49.95 12.65 -13.01
C LEU A 634 48.98 13.56 -13.75
N TYR A 635 48.61 14.67 -13.11
CA TYR A 635 47.85 15.74 -13.75
C TYR A 635 48.81 16.71 -14.45
N PRO A 636 48.35 17.46 -15.47
CA PRO A 636 49.16 18.52 -16.08
C PRO A 636 49.69 19.55 -15.06
N SER A 637 48.97 19.78 -13.96
CA SER A 637 49.41 20.64 -12.86
C SER A 637 50.61 20.10 -12.07
N ASN A 638 51.03 18.86 -12.31
CA ASN A 638 52.21 18.24 -11.70
C ASN A 638 53.47 18.32 -12.59
N GLU A 639 53.37 18.87 -13.79
CA GLU A 639 54.52 19.09 -14.67
C GLU A 639 55.37 20.26 -14.14
N VAL A 640 56.69 20.08 -14.06
CA VAL A 640 57.67 21.07 -13.52
C VAL A 640 58.46 21.69 -14.66
#